data_AF-A0A836HH50-F1
#
_entry.id   AF-A0A836HH50-F1
#
_cell.length_a   1.000
_cell.length_b   1.000
_cell.length_c   1.000
_cell.angle_alpha   90.00
_cell.angle_beta   90.00
_cell.angle_gamma   90.00
#
_symmetry.space_group_name_H-M   'P 1'
#
loop_
_entity.id
_entity.type
_entity.pdbx_description
1 polymer ?
#
loop_
_entity_poly.entity_id
_entity_poly.type
_entity_poly.pdbx_seq_one_letter_code
_entity_poly.pdbx_strand_id
1 'polypeptide(L)'
;MQPPSHNVSLPDVLVRATRAVSRLFFKLQASRYTPESNSKPDVGCMSLVMKTKALLPQEKSNKSHLLPSVWSELYRSAVDELADAEVKEIWGLVSTVLSVVEQGAPDRVNASAAIVEWHNLFNRELADAGDIIKRLLCEDPRDVRSDAVEEMGSHALGRIEEAFLTGHFQASAQLMDALLVYLRRGGSVLLTAEVETALANVKRLLMVAFHDPETHQQWVDAANDELHDSRIILSAGSRGNQNGNDDDSSGNSGDVTTMDRLVEDLCAASLDILLLITKDARWLRDRCHDSHRTATDFLVAVCAIMEPYADLEHVCSFFRKHVDDWIDTEDLRWYYECVLEVLGVSSLADMVVAMQQVTTIVPLGFPQEETELSPAIHNEEASDCESDDADAVSDTVNLDTVMAAAKAPSATETRRFMLACMTAHVADLCAPAVVATSAADIHLTFGRNELITAYARLFALHPRTWRIAGLYACYSPLNDPLFLSDIVLAVAPAAAVDDNIYRSLSAFFHTTWSTSSNHQQAVRAKLEAALPEHAAVAKWWSAMEYYYAESYRETHRLMILTQLNNDNGARAVWLAVQTQLTGLIESEVRHQLKEKDALENAELYTVGCAVQHGFIAMDICGNVELGHYLCAAAALSAYRQAATTVNASLATLVQGQSSSFNPSMTSSRKLEAALEAVTTCLQAIETALKCVDECHAMVHPSTIFTLVEHGAALLLSLRQLMLDSQTGDSTGSAHVTSYVLPLLIESYELIGIHNTHRDPNLADRRLALAEKLAHVHQTCI
;
A
#
# COMPACT_ATOMS: atom_id res chain seq x y z
N MET A 1 -16.43 24.59 -16.20
CA MET A 1 -16.85 23.18 -16.31
C MET A 1 -16.29 22.45 -15.11
N GLN A 2 -17.14 21.69 -14.43
CA GLN A 2 -16.82 21.04 -13.15
C GLN A 2 -15.79 19.92 -13.33
N PRO A 3 -14.94 19.69 -12.32
CA PRO A 3 -13.82 18.73 -12.37
C PRO A 3 -14.31 17.28 -12.37
N PRO A 4 -13.65 16.35 -13.09
CA PRO A 4 -13.57 14.98 -12.65
C PRO A 4 -12.57 14.92 -11.49
N SER A 5 -13.07 14.58 -10.31
CA SER A 5 -12.29 14.32 -9.10
C SER A 5 -11.55 12.99 -9.25
N HIS A 6 -10.30 13.00 -9.71
CA HIS A 6 -9.42 11.82 -9.63
C HIS A 6 -8.44 11.89 -8.46
N ASN A 7 -8.84 12.53 -7.37
CA ASN A 7 -8.40 12.07 -6.05
C ASN A 7 -9.31 10.90 -5.69
N VAL A 8 -8.92 9.68 -6.06
CA VAL A 8 -9.40 8.51 -5.32
C VAL A 8 -8.82 8.67 -3.92
N SER A 9 -9.53 9.37 -3.04
CA SER A 9 -9.12 9.49 -1.65
C SER A 9 -9.28 8.11 -1.05
N LEU A 10 -8.20 7.33 -1.03
CA LEU A 10 -8.18 6.07 -0.32
C LEU A 10 -8.44 6.39 1.16
N PRO A 11 -9.50 5.84 1.78
CA PRO A 11 -9.80 6.15 3.17
C PRO A 11 -8.61 5.83 4.09
N ASP A 12 -8.37 6.68 5.10
CA ASP A 12 -7.19 6.57 5.98
C ASP A 12 -7.09 5.20 6.67
N VAL A 13 -8.22 4.58 6.96
CA VAL A 13 -8.30 3.21 7.50
C VAL A 13 -7.69 2.17 6.55
N LEU A 14 -7.92 2.29 5.23
CA LEU A 14 -7.30 1.42 4.23
C LEU A 14 -5.80 1.73 4.09
N VAL A 15 -5.39 3.00 4.19
CA VAL A 15 -3.96 3.38 4.22
C VAL A 15 -3.24 2.73 5.42
N ARG A 16 -3.85 2.79 6.62
CA ARG A 16 -3.31 2.14 7.82
C ARG A 16 -3.22 0.62 7.66
N ALA A 17 -4.27 -0.01 7.14
CA ALA A 17 -4.29 -1.44 6.85
C ALA A 17 -3.18 -1.84 5.86
N THR A 18 -3.03 -1.12 4.75
CA THR A 18 -1.93 -1.33 3.77
C THR A 18 -0.56 -1.22 4.44
N ARG A 19 -0.34 -0.23 5.32
CA ARG A 19 0.93 -0.08 6.05
C ARG A 19 1.18 -1.22 7.04
N ALA A 20 0.16 -1.67 7.75
CA ALA A 20 0.28 -2.77 8.70
C ALA A 20 0.63 -4.09 7.99
N VAL A 21 -0.11 -4.40 6.92
CA VAL A 21 0.09 -5.60 6.10
C VAL A 21 1.44 -5.59 5.38
N SER A 22 1.81 -4.47 4.76
CA SER A 22 3.06 -4.37 4.00
C SER A 22 4.31 -4.55 4.86
N ARG A 23 4.28 -4.15 6.14
CA ARG A 23 5.38 -4.45 7.09
C ARG A 23 5.62 -5.95 7.24
N LEU A 24 4.55 -6.74 7.34
CA LEU A 24 4.64 -8.21 7.41
C LEU A 24 5.15 -8.79 6.10
N PHE A 25 4.62 -8.32 4.97
CA PHE A 25 5.03 -8.75 3.64
C PHE A 25 6.51 -8.46 3.37
N PHE A 26 6.99 -7.23 3.57
CA PHE A 26 8.39 -6.90 3.33
C PHE A 26 9.35 -7.63 4.27
N LYS A 27 8.93 -7.92 5.51
CA LYS A 27 9.70 -8.75 6.43
C LYS A 27 9.85 -10.18 5.90
N LEU A 28 8.77 -10.76 5.38
CA LEU A 28 8.79 -12.08 4.76
C LEU A 28 9.68 -12.08 3.50
N GLN A 29 9.51 -11.10 2.61
CA GLN A 29 10.30 -11.01 1.37
C GLN A 29 11.79 -10.78 1.64
N ALA A 30 12.16 -9.94 2.61
CA ALA A 30 13.55 -9.74 2.98
C ALA A 30 14.23 -11.07 3.37
N SER A 31 13.53 -11.95 4.10
CA SER A 31 14.06 -13.28 4.42
C SER A 31 14.25 -14.15 3.17
N ARG A 32 13.32 -14.09 2.21
CA ARG A 32 13.34 -14.87 0.97
C ARG A 32 14.44 -14.45 0.00
N TYR A 33 14.93 -13.21 0.06
CA TYR A 33 16.01 -12.72 -0.80
C TYR A 33 17.38 -12.61 -0.10
N THR A 34 17.48 -13.02 1.17
CA THR A 34 18.79 -13.14 1.83
C THR A 34 19.65 -14.28 1.23
N PRO A 35 20.99 -14.12 1.19
CA PRO A 35 21.90 -15.07 0.53
C PRO A 35 22.07 -16.43 1.25
N GLU A 36 21.53 -16.62 2.47
CA GLU A 36 21.73 -17.85 3.28
C GLU A 36 20.49 -18.74 3.45
N SER A 37 19.35 -18.44 2.79
CA SER A 37 18.08 -19.14 3.03
C SER A 37 17.99 -20.54 2.37
N ASN A 38 18.87 -21.47 2.74
CA ASN A 38 18.78 -22.90 2.43
C ASN A 38 18.27 -23.69 3.65
N SER A 39 17.12 -23.31 4.20
CA SER A 39 16.46 -24.09 5.25
C SER A 39 15.25 -24.83 4.67
N LYS A 40 15.36 -26.15 4.57
CA LYS A 40 14.20 -27.04 4.40
C LYS A 40 13.22 -26.80 5.55
N PRO A 41 11.90 -26.69 5.29
CA PRO A 41 10.91 -26.70 6.35
C PRO A 41 10.68 -28.15 6.79
N ASP A 42 11.28 -28.56 7.91
CA ASP A 42 10.85 -29.76 8.63
C ASP A 42 9.55 -29.41 9.37
N VAL A 43 8.43 -29.85 8.81
CA VAL A 43 7.10 -29.69 9.43
C VAL A 43 6.94 -30.80 10.47
N GLY A 44 7.00 -30.43 11.75
CA GLY A 44 6.71 -31.33 12.86
C GLY A 44 5.21 -31.64 12.92
N CYS A 45 4.88 -32.93 12.89
CA CYS A 45 3.51 -33.43 12.95
C CYS A 45 2.90 -33.17 14.35
N MET A 46 1.85 -32.35 14.43
CA MET A 46 0.97 -32.23 15.59
C MET A 46 -0.35 -32.95 15.25
N SER A 47 -0.74 -33.92 16.08
CA SER A 47 -2.00 -34.64 15.93
C SER A 47 -3.15 -33.77 16.45
N LEU A 48 -4.02 -33.31 15.54
CA LEU A 48 -5.33 -32.76 15.90
C LEU A 48 -6.24 -33.90 16.34
N VAL A 49 -6.32 -34.11 17.65
CA VAL A 49 -7.30 -35.00 18.28
C VAL A 49 -8.54 -34.17 18.62
N MET A 50 -9.72 -34.65 18.18
CA MET A 50 -11.01 -34.09 18.57
C MET A 50 -11.18 -34.27 20.08
N LYS A 51 -10.82 -33.24 20.85
CA LYS A 51 -11.04 -33.18 22.29
C LYS A 51 -12.41 -32.56 22.55
N THR A 52 -13.29 -33.33 23.16
CA THR A 52 -14.34 -32.73 23.99
C THR A 52 -13.67 -31.83 25.05
N LYS A 53 -14.16 -30.59 25.14
CA LYS A 53 -13.49 -29.42 25.73
C LYS A 53 -12.81 -29.68 27.09
N ALA A 54 -11.52 -29.35 27.18
CA ALA A 54 -10.87 -28.95 28.44
C ALA A 54 -9.91 -27.77 28.16
N LEU A 55 -10.17 -26.63 28.82
CA LEU A 55 -9.41 -25.38 28.73
C LEU A 55 -8.00 -25.55 29.32
N LEU A 56 -6.97 -25.68 28.49
CA LEU A 56 -5.57 -25.42 28.87
C LEU A 56 -4.80 -24.84 27.66
N PRO A 57 -3.93 -23.84 27.88
CA PRO A 57 -3.31 -23.07 26.81
C PRO A 57 -2.14 -23.83 26.16
N GLN A 58 -2.08 -23.82 24.83
CA GLN A 58 -0.90 -24.27 24.08
C GLN A 58 0.24 -23.27 24.17
N GLU A 59 1.45 -23.80 24.37
CA GLU A 59 2.71 -23.07 24.52
C GLU A 59 3.17 -22.42 23.21
N LYS A 60 3.75 -21.21 23.35
CA LYS A 60 4.32 -20.41 22.25
C LYS A 60 5.57 -21.10 21.67
N SER A 61 5.54 -21.45 20.39
CA SER A 61 6.71 -21.95 19.65
C SER A 61 7.53 -20.83 18.98
N ASN A 62 8.81 -21.12 18.74
CA ASN A 62 9.88 -20.18 18.36
C ASN A 62 9.76 -19.61 16.92
N LYS A 63 10.25 -18.37 16.75
CA LYS A 63 9.98 -17.43 15.63
C LYS A 63 10.73 -17.64 14.30
N SER A 64 11.38 -18.77 14.00
CA SER A 64 12.24 -18.85 12.79
C SER A 64 11.63 -19.52 11.54
N HIS A 65 10.57 -20.32 11.66
CA HIS A 65 9.86 -20.91 10.50
C HIS A 65 8.37 -21.01 10.80
N LEU A 66 7.66 -19.88 10.74
CA LEU A 66 6.20 -19.88 10.90
C LEU A 66 5.57 -20.49 9.65
N LEU A 67 4.62 -21.41 9.84
CA LEU A 67 3.85 -22.06 8.78
C LEU A 67 2.92 -21.06 8.06
N PRO A 68 2.54 -21.31 6.79
CA PRO A 68 1.57 -20.48 6.05
C PRO A 68 0.30 -20.12 6.84
N SER A 69 -0.30 -21.07 7.57
CA SER A 69 -1.48 -20.86 8.42
C SER A 69 -1.26 -19.75 9.47
N VAL A 70 -0.11 -19.74 10.13
CA VAL A 70 0.24 -18.74 11.15
C VAL A 70 0.48 -17.36 10.53
N TRP A 71 1.12 -17.31 9.36
CA TRP A 71 1.29 -16.04 8.63
C TRP A 71 -0.04 -15.49 8.13
N SER A 72 -0.94 -16.34 7.64
CA SER A 72 -2.29 -15.95 7.24
C SER A 72 -3.03 -15.24 8.38
N GLU A 73 -2.96 -15.78 9.60
CA GLU A 73 -3.55 -15.16 10.79
C GLU A 73 -2.90 -13.83 11.19
N LEU A 74 -1.59 -13.68 10.99
CA LEU A 74 -0.90 -12.40 11.20
C LEU A 74 -1.39 -11.33 10.22
N TYR A 75 -1.60 -11.69 8.94
CA TYR A 75 -2.16 -10.77 7.96
C TYR A 75 -3.62 -10.42 8.25
N ARG A 76 -4.43 -11.41 8.64
CA ARG A 76 -5.83 -11.20 9.08
C ARG A 76 -5.90 -10.23 10.26
N SER A 77 -5.01 -10.40 11.24
CA SER A 77 -4.91 -9.50 12.40
C SER A 77 -4.47 -8.08 12.03
N ALA A 78 -3.64 -7.93 10.99
CA ALA A 78 -3.18 -6.61 10.53
C ALA A 78 -4.30 -5.77 9.88
N VAL A 79 -5.40 -6.39 9.49
CA VAL A 79 -6.59 -5.73 8.93
C VAL A 79 -7.82 -5.80 9.85
N ASP A 80 -7.64 -6.14 11.13
CA ASP A 80 -8.76 -6.36 12.05
C ASP A 80 -9.61 -5.10 12.30
N GLU A 81 -9.03 -3.91 12.10
CA GLU A 81 -9.74 -2.62 12.09
C GLU A 81 -10.87 -2.56 11.04
N LEU A 82 -10.79 -3.34 9.96
CA LEU A 82 -11.76 -3.35 8.87
C LEU A 82 -13.00 -4.17 9.24
N ALA A 83 -14.18 -3.59 9.03
CA ALA A 83 -15.46 -4.20 9.37
C ALA A 83 -16.08 -4.94 8.17
N ASP A 84 -15.71 -6.20 8.00
CA ASP A 84 -16.41 -7.18 7.14
C ASP A 84 -16.33 -8.55 7.82
N ALA A 85 -17.46 -9.06 8.33
CA ALA A 85 -17.48 -10.27 9.15
C ALA A 85 -17.31 -11.52 8.28
N GLU A 86 -17.95 -11.52 7.11
CA GLU A 86 -17.98 -12.60 6.15
C GLU A 86 -16.58 -12.87 5.59
N VAL A 87 -15.83 -11.84 5.21
CA VAL A 87 -14.44 -12.00 4.74
C VAL A 87 -13.51 -12.44 5.87
N LYS A 88 -13.71 -11.95 7.10
CA LYS A 88 -12.92 -12.42 8.27
C LYS A 88 -13.14 -13.90 8.56
N GLU A 89 -14.38 -14.36 8.40
CA GLU A 89 -14.75 -15.75 8.57
C GLU A 89 -14.15 -16.63 7.47
N ILE A 90 -14.27 -16.23 6.19
CA ILE A 90 -13.59 -16.92 5.06
C ILE A 90 -12.07 -16.96 5.28
N TRP A 91 -11.45 -15.86 5.71
CA TRP A 91 -10.01 -15.84 5.99
C TRP A 91 -9.63 -16.80 7.13
N GLY A 92 -10.46 -16.87 8.17
CA GLY A 92 -10.30 -17.90 9.21
C GLY A 92 -10.39 -19.33 8.65
N LEU A 93 -11.28 -19.58 7.69
CA LEU A 93 -11.41 -20.89 7.04
C LEU A 93 -10.15 -21.21 6.24
N VAL A 94 -9.62 -20.24 5.49
CA VAL A 94 -8.36 -20.38 4.74
C VAL A 94 -7.22 -20.77 5.67
N SER A 95 -7.04 -20.07 6.80
CA SER A 95 -6.02 -20.41 7.79
C SER A 95 -6.21 -21.82 8.37
N THR A 96 -7.46 -22.24 8.57
CA THR A 96 -7.82 -23.56 9.09
C THR A 96 -7.49 -24.66 8.08
N VAL A 97 -7.88 -24.48 6.82
CA VAL A 97 -7.56 -25.41 5.72
C VAL A 97 -6.05 -25.49 5.51
N LEU A 98 -5.32 -24.36 5.56
CA LEU A 98 -3.86 -24.37 5.51
C LEU A 98 -3.25 -25.22 6.63
N SER A 99 -3.75 -25.08 7.86
CA SER A 99 -3.29 -25.89 9.00
C SER A 99 -3.55 -27.38 8.81
N VAL A 100 -4.67 -27.76 8.17
CA VAL A 100 -4.98 -29.16 7.82
C VAL A 100 -4.01 -29.67 6.74
N VAL A 101 -3.81 -28.92 5.66
CA VAL A 101 -2.91 -29.28 4.56
C VAL A 101 -1.44 -29.38 5.01
N GLU A 102 -1.02 -28.51 5.93
CA GLU A 102 0.33 -28.52 6.50
C GLU A 102 0.65 -29.79 7.30
N GLN A 103 -0.36 -30.46 7.88
CA GLN A 103 -0.17 -31.66 8.69
C GLN A 103 0.14 -32.93 7.88
N GLY A 104 0.08 -32.87 6.55
CA GLY A 104 0.47 -33.96 5.65
C GLY A 104 -0.72 -34.66 5.00
N ALA A 105 -0.54 -35.92 4.58
CA ALA A 105 -1.47 -36.63 3.70
C ALA A 105 -2.94 -36.48 4.14
N PRO A 106 -3.83 -35.97 3.26
CA PRO A 106 -5.20 -35.56 3.61
C PRO A 106 -6.01 -36.69 4.24
N ASP A 107 -5.76 -37.94 3.83
CA ASP A 107 -6.41 -39.16 4.31
C ASP A 107 -6.18 -39.49 5.80
N ARG A 108 -5.35 -38.72 6.52
CA ARG A 108 -5.01 -38.98 7.94
C ARG A 108 -5.29 -37.81 8.87
N VAL A 109 -5.65 -36.64 8.34
CA VAL A 109 -5.89 -35.44 9.14
C VAL A 109 -7.39 -35.23 9.27
N ASN A 110 -7.88 -35.11 10.51
CA ASN A 110 -9.29 -34.88 10.78
C ASN A 110 -9.65 -33.42 10.41
N ALA A 111 -10.14 -33.21 9.19
CA ALA A 111 -10.57 -31.90 8.71
C ALA A 111 -11.86 -31.45 9.38
N SER A 112 -12.78 -32.37 9.65
CA SER A 112 -14.06 -32.08 10.33
C SER A 112 -13.87 -31.40 11.69
N ALA A 113 -12.92 -31.88 12.51
CA ALA A 113 -12.61 -31.26 13.80
C ALA A 113 -12.11 -29.83 13.65
N ALA A 114 -11.25 -29.56 12.65
CA ALA A 114 -10.71 -28.24 12.38
C ALA A 114 -11.80 -27.26 11.90
N ILE A 115 -12.72 -27.73 11.05
CA ILE A 115 -13.86 -26.92 10.56
C ILE A 115 -14.82 -26.57 11.70
N VAL A 116 -15.12 -27.51 12.59
CA VAL A 116 -15.94 -27.22 13.78
C VAL A 116 -15.26 -26.18 14.67
N GLU A 117 -13.94 -26.29 14.88
CA GLU A 117 -13.17 -25.31 15.66
C GLU A 117 -13.18 -23.92 15.01
N TRP A 118 -13.00 -23.84 13.70
CA TRP A 118 -13.08 -22.60 12.93
C TRP A 118 -14.42 -21.89 13.14
N HIS A 119 -15.54 -22.60 12.91
CA HIS A 119 -16.86 -21.99 13.01
C HIS A 119 -17.12 -21.46 14.43
N ASN A 120 -16.64 -22.16 15.46
CA ASN A 120 -16.76 -21.74 16.85
C ASN A 120 -16.03 -20.43 17.18
N LEU A 121 -15.01 -20.04 16.41
CA LEU A 121 -14.33 -18.75 16.59
C LEU A 121 -15.18 -17.56 16.12
N PHE A 122 -16.10 -17.79 15.18
CA PHE A 122 -16.93 -16.77 14.56
C PHE A 122 -18.38 -16.81 15.03
N ASN A 123 -18.85 -17.95 15.51
CA ASN A 123 -20.18 -18.10 16.06
C ASN A 123 -20.29 -17.39 17.42
N ARG A 124 -21.00 -16.25 17.43
CA ARG A 124 -21.32 -15.46 18.63
C ARG A 124 -22.68 -15.82 19.23
N GLU A 125 -23.45 -16.66 18.55
CA GLU A 125 -24.85 -16.89 18.88
C GLU A 125 -25.01 -17.60 20.22
N LEU A 126 -24.08 -18.47 20.62
CA LEU A 126 -24.10 -19.17 21.91
C LEU A 126 -23.51 -18.37 23.10
N ALA A 127 -23.17 -17.09 22.92
CA ALA A 127 -22.57 -16.29 24.00
C ALA A 127 -23.52 -16.07 25.21
N ASP A 128 -24.83 -16.10 24.97
CA ASP A 128 -25.88 -15.90 25.97
C ASP A 128 -26.36 -17.20 26.65
N ALA A 129 -25.92 -18.37 26.18
CA ALA A 129 -26.38 -19.66 26.68
C ALA A 129 -26.21 -19.81 28.20
N GLY A 130 -25.11 -19.31 28.76
CA GLY A 130 -24.86 -19.30 30.20
C GLY A 130 -25.85 -18.43 30.99
N ASP A 131 -26.23 -17.28 30.43
CA ASP A 131 -27.21 -16.37 31.04
C ASP A 131 -28.62 -16.97 31.00
N ILE A 132 -28.98 -17.65 29.89
CA ILE A 132 -30.26 -18.37 29.77
C ILE A 132 -30.33 -19.49 30.79
N ILE A 133 -29.30 -20.33 30.89
CA ILE A 133 -29.21 -21.41 31.90
C ILE A 133 -29.42 -20.83 33.30
N LYS A 134 -28.74 -19.74 33.63
CA LYS A 134 -28.85 -19.08 34.94
C LYS A 134 -30.27 -18.56 35.19
N ARG A 135 -30.90 -17.93 34.20
CA ARG A 135 -32.28 -17.44 34.30
C ARG A 135 -33.27 -18.58 34.52
N LEU A 136 -33.21 -19.65 33.72
CA LEU A 136 -34.04 -20.85 33.88
C LEU A 136 -33.88 -21.51 35.25
N LEU A 137 -32.66 -21.50 35.82
CA LEU A 137 -32.39 -22.07 37.14
C LEU A 137 -32.80 -21.17 38.31
N CYS A 138 -32.93 -19.85 38.12
CA CYS A 138 -33.22 -18.90 39.19
C CYS A 138 -34.67 -18.39 39.19
N GLU A 139 -35.29 -18.22 38.03
CA GLU A 139 -36.65 -17.72 37.89
C GLU A 139 -37.66 -18.83 38.23
N ASP A 140 -38.75 -18.48 38.93
CA ASP A 140 -39.88 -19.39 39.17
C ASP A 140 -40.95 -19.13 38.11
N PRO A 141 -41.25 -20.10 37.23
CA PRO A 141 -42.24 -19.94 36.17
C PRO A 141 -43.65 -19.58 36.66
N ARG A 142 -43.97 -19.83 37.94
CA ARG A 142 -45.28 -19.52 38.53
C ARG A 142 -45.48 -18.04 38.83
N ASP A 143 -44.39 -17.28 38.96
CA ASP A 143 -44.38 -15.86 39.30
C ASP A 143 -44.35 -14.96 38.05
N VAL A 144 -44.28 -15.55 36.86
CA VAL A 144 -44.08 -14.89 35.56
C VAL A 144 -45.33 -15.01 34.69
N ARG A 145 -45.58 -14.04 33.81
CA ARG A 145 -46.71 -14.08 32.86
C ARG A 145 -46.53 -15.22 31.85
N SER A 146 -47.62 -15.88 31.46
CA SER A 146 -47.62 -16.99 30.47
C SER A 146 -46.81 -16.68 29.21
N ASP A 147 -46.98 -15.49 28.64
CA ASP A 147 -46.30 -15.06 27.41
C ASP A 147 -44.77 -15.02 27.58
N ALA A 148 -44.28 -14.59 28.75
CA ALA A 148 -42.85 -14.51 29.04
C ALA A 148 -42.25 -15.88 29.38
N VAL A 149 -43.06 -16.82 29.89
CA VAL A 149 -42.67 -18.23 30.02
C VAL A 149 -42.50 -18.87 28.65
N GLU A 150 -43.46 -18.64 27.74
CA GLU A 150 -43.41 -19.15 26.37
C GLU A 150 -42.18 -18.61 25.63
N GLU A 151 -41.96 -17.30 25.66
CA GLU A 151 -40.80 -16.65 25.04
C GLU A 151 -39.48 -17.22 25.59
N MET A 152 -39.35 -17.37 26.91
CA MET A 152 -38.16 -17.95 27.55
C MET A 152 -37.96 -19.42 27.15
N GLY A 153 -39.04 -20.21 27.15
CA GLY A 153 -39.00 -21.63 26.80
C GLY A 153 -38.65 -21.86 25.33
N SER A 154 -39.30 -21.15 24.41
CA SER A 154 -39.00 -21.20 22.98
C SER A 154 -37.59 -20.70 22.67
N HIS A 155 -37.12 -19.65 23.35
CA HIS A 155 -35.74 -19.19 23.24
C HIS A 155 -34.74 -20.27 23.70
N ALA A 156 -35.01 -20.93 24.83
CA ALA A 156 -34.18 -22.03 25.32
C ALA A 156 -34.17 -23.22 24.35
N LEU A 157 -35.32 -23.59 23.77
CA LEU A 157 -35.44 -24.66 22.77
C LEU A 157 -34.63 -24.34 21.50
N GLY A 158 -34.73 -23.11 20.99
CA GLY A 158 -33.91 -22.66 19.86
C GLY A 158 -32.41 -22.77 20.13
N ARG A 159 -31.97 -22.44 21.36
CA ARG A 159 -30.56 -22.59 21.76
C ARG A 159 -30.11 -24.03 21.99
N ILE A 160 -31.00 -24.92 22.45
CA ILE A 160 -30.73 -26.36 22.56
C ILE A 160 -30.39 -26.93 21.19
N GLU A 161 -31.22 -26.61 20.19
CA GLU A 161 -31.03 -27.05 18.81
C GLU A 161 -29.76 -26.44 18.21
N GLU A 162 -29.54 -25.13 18.38
CA GLU A 162 -28.34 -24.45 17.90
C GLU A 162 -27.05 -25.04 18.46
N ALA A 163 -27.01 -25.24 19.78
CA ALA A 163 -25.89 -25.87 20.44
C ALA A 163 -25.67 -27.29 19.94
N PHE A 164 -26.73 -28.02 19.60
CA PHE A 164 -26.61 -29.36 19.03
C PHE A 164 -26.03 -29.31 17.61
N LEU A 165 -26.62 -28.50 16.71
CA LEU A 165 -26.20 -28.39 15.30
C LEU A 165 -24.77 -27.87 15.15
N THR A 166 -24.31 -27.03 16.06
CA THR A 166 -22.93 -26.46 16.04
C THR A 166 -21.89 -27.36 16.74
N GLY A 167 -22.26 -28.58 17.17
CA GLY A 167 -21.36 -29.52 17.84
C GLY A 167 -21.08 -29.23 19.32
N HIS A 168 -21.83 -28.32 19.93
CA HIS A 168 -21.80 -27.99 21.36
C HIS A 168 -22.71 -28.91 22.20
N PHE A 169 -22.56 -30.23 22.06
CA PHE A 169 -23.44 -31.23 22.68
C PHE A 169 -23.59 -31.06 24.20
N GLN A 170 -22.51 -30.70 24.90
CA GLN A 170 -22.55 -30.44 26.34
C GLN A 170 -23.41 -29.21 26.69
N ALA A 171 -23.35 -28.14 25.91
CA ALA A 171 -24.15 -26.95 26.15
C ALA A 171 -25.63 -27.23 25.88
N SER A 172 -25.93 -27.97 24.80
CA SER A 172 -27.28 -28.46 24.49
C SER A 172 -27.84 -29.29 25.66
N ALA A 173 -27.07 -30.26 26.17
CA ALA A 173 -27.47 -31.08 27.32
C ALA A 173 -27.71 -30.27 28.61
N GLN A 174 -26.92 -29.22 28.85
CA GLN A 174 -27.09 -28.32 30.00
C GLN A 174 -28.32 -27.41 29.87
N LEU A 175 -28.60 -26.91 28.67
CA LEU A 175 -29.81 -26.13 28.37
C LEU A 175 -31.06 -27.00 28.50
N MET A 176 -31.03 -28.24 28.00
CA MET A 176 -32.13 -29.21 28.20
C MET A 176 -32.39 -29.47 29.68
N ASP A 177 -31.34 -29.65 30.49
CA ASP A 177 -31.47 -29.87 31.93
C ASP A 177 -32.04 -28.64 32.66
N ALA A 178 -31.57 -27.45 32.30
CA ALA A 178 -32.06 -26.20 32.87
C ALA A 178 -33.53 -25.97 32.52
N LEU A 179 -33.93 -26.22 31.27
CA LEU A 179 -35.31 -26.12 30.82
C LEU A 179 -36.21 -27.17 31.50
N LEU A 180 -35.75 -28.43 31.62
CA LEU A 180 -36.50 -29.47 32.33
C LEU A 180 -36.74 -29.11 33.81
N VAL A 181 -35.72 -28.57 34.49
CA VAL A 181 -35.85 -28.09 35.87
C VAL A 181 -36.85 -26.94 35.98
N TYR A 182 -36.82 -26.02 35.02
CA TYR A 182 -37.76 -24.89 34.94
C TYR A 182 -39.20 -25.40 34.75
N LEU A 183 -39.45 -26.29 33.78
CA LEU A 183 -40.77 -26.87 33.49
C LEU A 183 -41.31 -27.70 34.67
N ARG A 184 -40.43 -28.43 35.38
CA ARG A 184 -40.79 -29.17 36.61
C ARG A 184 -41.30 -28.25 37.72
N ARG A 185 -40.67 -27.07 37.91
CA ARG A 185 -41.16 -26.07 38.86
C ARG A 185 -42.51 -25.51 38.41
N GLY A 186 -42.71 -25.34 37.11
CA GLY A 186 -43.98 -24.91 36.50
C GLY A 186 -45.15 -25.87 36.76
N GLY A 187 -44.86 -27.15 37.01
CA GLY A 187 -45.86 -28.15 37.38
C GLY A 187 -46.64 -28.74 36.20
N SER A 188 -45.98 -28.90 35.04
CA SER A 188 -46.58 -29.58 33.87
C SER A 188 -47.02 -31.01 34.20
N VAL A 189 -48.19 -31.40 33.68
CA VAL A 189 -48.79 -32.73 33.89
C VAL A 189 -48.18 -33.78 32.96
N LEU A 190 -47.52 -33.35 31.87
CA LEU A 190 -46.91 -34.22 30.87
C LEU A 190 -45.53 -34.78 31.29
N LEU A 191 -44.91 -34.24 32.33
CA LEU A 191 -43.64 -34.71 32.89
C LEU A 191 -43.84 -35.97 33.76
N THR A 192 -44.14 -37.11 33.13
CA THR A 192 -44.17 -38.40 33.82
C THR A 192 -42.76 -38.92 34.10
N ALA A 193 -42.63 -39.89 35.01
CA ALA A 193 -41.33 -40.52 35.29
C ALA A 193 -40.72 -41.18 34.03
N GLU A 194 -41.55 -41.66 33.11
CA GLU A 194 -41.11 -42.26 31.84
C GLU A 194 -40.56 -41.19 30.88
N VAL A 195 -41.26 -40.06 30.73
CA VAL A 195 -40.80 -38.92 29.92
C VAL A 195 -39.52 -38.32 30.49
N GLU A 196 -39.44 -38.12 31.80
CA GLU A 196 -38.23 -37.62 32.45
C GLU A 196 -37.04 -38.58 32.30
N THR A 197 -37.29 -39.91 32.31
CA THR A 197 -36.24 -40.92 32.09
C THR A 197 -35.75 -40.90 30.65
N ALA A 198 -36.66 -40.81 29.67
CA ALA A 198 -36.32 -40.68 28.25
C ALA A 198 -35.48 -39.41 28.00
N LEU A 199 -35.90 -38.24 28.51
CA LEU A 199 -35.14 -36.99 28.39
C LEU A 199 -33.76 -37.08 29.08
N ALA A 200 -33.69 -37.75 30.24
CA ALA A 200 -32.42 -37.99 30.92
C ALA A 200 -31.48 -38.91 30.13
N ASN A 201 -32.01 -39.88 29.38
CA ASN A 201 -31.22 -40.72 28.49
C ASN A 201 -30.68 -39.93 27.29
N VAL A 202 -31.49 -39.09 26.64
CA VAL A 202 -31.03 -38.19 25.56
C VAL A 202 -29.92 -37.26 26.08
N LYS A 203 -30.11 -36.66 27.26
CA LYS A 203 -29.06 -35.86 27.92
C LYS A 203 -27.78 -36.68 28.15
N ARG A 204 -27.90 -37.91 28.66
CA ARG A 204 -26.74 -38.78 28.90
C ARG A 204 -26.00 -39.09 27.60
N LEU A 205 -26.73 -39.33 26.51
CA LEU A 205 -26.17 -39.56 25.18
C LEU A 205 -25.37 -38.36 24.67
N LEU A 206 -25.89 -37.14 24.81
CA LEU A 206 -25.19 -35.89 24.42
C LEU A 206 -23.92 -35.61 25.25
N MET A 207 -23.82 -36.19 26.44
CA MET A 207 -22.65 -36.05 27.32
C MET A 207 -21.55 -37.08 27.04
N VAL A 208 -21.80 -38.07 26.17
CA VAL A 208 -20.79 -39.07 25.76
C VAL A 208 -19.78 -38.41 24.82
N ALA A 209 -18.49 -38.52 25.16
CA ALA A 209 -17.40 -38.12 24.27
C ALA A 209 -16.94 -39.30 23.41
N PHE A 210 -16.76 -39.06 22.11
CA PHE A 210 -16.14 -39.98 21.17
C PHE A 210 -14.83 -39.39 20.63
N HIS A 211 -13.83 -40.25 20.41
CA HIS A 211 -12.45 -39.82 20.04
C HIS A 211 -11.92 -40.52 18.80
N ASP A 212 -12.61 -41.56 18.34
CA ASP A 212 -12.26 -42.33 17.15
C ASP A 212 -13.55 -42.78 16.41
N PRO A 213 -13.43 -43.25 15.15
CA PRO A 213 -14.58 -43.69 14.37
C PRO A 213 -15.38 -44.84 15.01
N GLU A 214 -14.74 -45.71 15.78
CA GLU A 214 -15.42 -46.86 16.42
C GLU A 214 -16.32 -46.40 17.57
N THR A 215 -15.82 -45.49 18.41
CA THR A 215 -16.57 -44.89 19.53
C THR A 215 -17.69 -43.98 19.03
N HIS A 216 -17.52 -43.30 17.90
CA HIS A 216 -18.62 -42.57 17.25
C HIS A 216 -19.70 -43.51 16.72
N GLN A 217 -19.32 -44.63 16.08
CA GLN A 217 -20.31 -45.61 15.63
C GLN A 217 -21.10 -46.20 16.81
N GLN A 218 -20.44 -46.49 17.94
CA GLN A 218 -21.13 -46.92 19.16
C GLN A 218 -22.10 -45.87 19.70
N TRP A 219 -21.75 -44.58 19.59
CA TRP A 219 -22.63 -43.49 19.98
C TRP A 219 -23.88 -43.40 19.08
N VAL A 220 -23.71 -43.60 17.77
CA VAL A 220 -24.80 -43.66 16.80
C VAL A 220 -25.70 -44.87 17.03
N ASP A 221 -25.11 -46.04 17.30
CA ASP A 221 -25.85 -47.25 17.62
C ASP A 221 -26.68 -47.08 18.91
N ALA A 222 -26.09 -46.47 19.95
CA ALA A 222 -26.81 -46.13 21.19
C ALA A 222 -27.93 -45.12 20.96
N ALA A 223 -27.77 -44.16 20.04
CA ALA A 223 -28.82 -43.22 19.66
C ALA A 223 -29.98 -43.92 18.92
N ASN A 224 -29.67 -44.89 18.05
CA ASN A 224 -30.68 -45.69 17.35
C ASN A 224 -31.49 -46.56 18.31
N ASP A 225 -30.84 -47.20 19.28
CA ASP A 225 -31.51 -47.98 20.33
C ASP A 225 -32.42 -47.07 21.17
N GLU A 226 -31.90 -45.92 21.62
CA GLU A 226 -32.68 -44.95 22.38
C GLU A 226 -33.84 -44.35 21.58
N LEU A 227 -33.67 -44.11 20.27
CA LEU A 227 -34.75 -43.66 19.41
C LEU A 227 -35.89 -44.67 19.35
N HIS A 228 -35.60 -45.98 19.32
CA HIS A 228 -36.64 -47.00 19.32
C HIS A 228 -37.46 -47.00 20.61
N ASP A 229 -36.76 -46.89 21.75
CA ASP A 229 -37.37 -46.92 23.09
C ASP A 229 -38.11 -45.61 23.42
N SER A 230 -37.48 -44.47 23.11
CA SER A 230 -38.01 -43.13 23.42
C SER A 230 -39.10 -42.67 22.45
N ARG A 231 -39.18 -43.19 21.21
CA ARG A 231 -40.22 -42.77 20.25
C ARG A 231 -41.63 -42.95 20.76
N ILE A 232 -41.94 -44.08 21.41
CA ILE A 232 -43.29 -44.35 21.93
C ILE A 232 -43.62 -43.40 23.09
N ILE A 233 -42.66 -43.20 24.00
CA ILE A 233 -42.81 -42.42 25.23
C ILE A 233 -42.90 -40.92 24.92
N LEU A 234 -41.96 -40.39 24.12
CA LEU A 234 -41.91 -38.98 23.77
C LEU A 234 -42.99 -38.58 22.74
N SER A 235 -43.43 -39.49 21.85
CA SER A 235 -44.58 -39.21 20.97
C SER A 235 -45.91 -39.21 21.74
N ALA A 236 -46.03 -40.02 22.80
CA ALA A 236 -47.17 -39.99 23.70
C ALA A 236 -47.16 -38.74 24.59
N GLY A 237 -45.97 -38.25 24.96
CA GLY A 237 -45.79 -36.96 25.65
C GLY A 237 -46.04 -35.74 24.76
N SER A 238 -45.70 -35.81 23.47
CA SER A 238 -45.89 -34.74 22.46
C SER A 238 -47.31 -34.66 21.90
N ARG A 239 -48.09 -35.76 21.95
CA ARG A 239 -49.51 -35.78 21.62
C ARG A 239 -50.33 -35.77 22.90
N GLY A 240 -50.41 -34.63 23.60
CA GLY A 240 -51.34 -34.47 24.71
C GLY A 240 -52.72 -35.02 24.34
N ASN A 241 -53.14 -36.08 25.04
CA ASN A 241 -54.38 -36.85 24.93
C ASN A 241 -55.47 -36.33 23.94
N GLN A 242 -55.26 -36.47 22.63
CA GLN A 242 -56.30 -36.28 21.58
C GLN A 242 -57.15 -37.55 21.38
N ASN A 243 -57.31 -38.37 22.41
CA ASN A 243 -58.29 -39.45 22.42
C ASN A 243 -59.54 -38.99 23.18
N GLY A 244 -60.31 -38.13 22.51
CA GLY A 244 -61.69 -37.83 22.85
C GLY A 244 -62.46 -37.70 21.56
N ASN A 245 -63.30 -38.68 21.24
CA ASN A 245 -64.26 -38.62 20.15
C ASN A 245 -64.96 -37.25 20.12
N ASP A 246 -65.07 -36.69 18.92
CA ASP A 246 -66.14 -35.75 18.59
C ASP A 246 -67.48 -36.40 18.96
N ASP A 247 -68.05 -36.00 20.09
CA ASP A 247 -69.50 -35.97 20.32
C ASP A 247 -69.79 -35.18 21.61
N ASP A 248 -70.33 -33.97 21.39
CA ASP A 248 -71.28 -33.23 22.21
C ASP A 248 -71.06 -33.00 23.74
N SER A 249 -71.02 -31.68 24.04
CA SER A 249 -71.61 -31.01 25.22
C SER A 249 -70.82 -30.91 26.54
N SER A 250 -70.40 -29.66 26.80
CA SER A 250 -70.36 -28.96 28.11
C SER A 250 -69.49 -29.52 29.25
N GLY A 251 -68.40 -28.79 29.55
CA GLY A 251 -67.79 -28.73 30.89
C GLY A 251 -66.28 -29.01 30.91
N ASN A 252 -65.47 -27.96 31.09
CA ASN A 252 -64.01 -28.00 31.36
C ASN A 252 -63.18 -28.84 30.36
N SER A 253 -63.04 -28.36 29.13
CA SER A 253 -61.87 -28.71 28.31
C SER A 253 -60.62 -28.15 29.01
N GLY A 254 -59.77 -29.02 29.53
CA GLY A 254 -58.50 -28.63 30.16
C GLY A 254 -57.66 -27.84 29.16
N ASP A 255 -57.53 -26.54 29.40
CA ASP A 255 -56.67 -25.67 28.62
C ASP A 255 -55.24 -26.21 28.72
N VAL A 256 -54.67 -26.64 27.59
CA VAL A 256 -53.27 -27.06 27.52
C VAL A 256 -52.44 -25.88 28.00
N THR A 257 -51.76 -26.04 29.14
CA THR A 257 -51.00 -24.94 29.73
C THR A 257 -49.78 -24.63 28.86
N THR A 258 -49.29 -23.39 28.88
CA THR A 258 -48.03 -23.02 28.19
C THR A 258 -46.87 -23.95 28.60
N MET A 259 -46.86 -24.44 29.83
CA MET A 259 -45.86 -25.42 30.31
C MET A 259 -46.00 -26.77 29.61
N ASP A 260 -47.22 -27.23 29.39
CA ASP A 260 -47.47 -28.50 28.70
C ASP A 260 -47.03 -28.42 27.24
N ARG A 261 -47.29 -27.30 26.54
CA ARG A 261 -46.78 -27.08 25.18
C ARG A 261 -45.25 -27.09 25.11
N LEU A 262 -44.57 -26.41 26.04
CA LEU A 262 -43.11 -26.41 26.09
C LEU A 262 -42.52 -27.80 26.41
N VAL A 263 -43.23 -28.64 27.16
CA VAL A 263 -42.85 -30.05 27.37
C VAL A 263 -43.05 -30.86 26.09
N GLU A 264 -44.15 -30.65 25.36
CA GLU A 264 -44.38 -31.26 24.03
C GLU A 264 -43.26 -30.88 23.05
N ASP A 265 -42.89 -29.60 23.00
CA ASP A 265 -41.83 -29.07 22.14
C ASP A 265 -40.44 -29.60 22.54
N LEU A 266 -40.14 -29.70 23.84
CA LEU A 266 -38.89 -30.31 24.32
C LEU A 266 -38.81 -31.81 23.97
N CYS A 267 -39.93 -32.52 24.06
CA CYS A 267 -40.00 -33.93 23.66
C CYS A 267 -39.81 -34.08 22.14
N ALA A 268 -40.42 -33.20 21.34
CA ALA A 268 -40.25 -33.17 19.89
C ALA A 268 -38.79 -32.85 19.51
N ALA A 269 -38.20 -31.80 20.09
CA ALA A 269 -36.79 -31.45 19.88
C ALA A 269 -35.82 -32.56 20.28
N SER A 270 -36.12 -33.31 21.35
CA SER A 270 -35.30 -34.45 21.78
C SER A 270 -35.39 -35.64 20.82
N LEU A 271 -36.58 -35.90 20.26
CA LEU A 271 -36.75 -36.89 19.19
C LEU A 271 -36.02 -36.44 17.92
N ASP A 272 -36.08 -35.16 17.60
CA ASP A 272 -35.38 -34.59 16.45
C ASP A 272 -33.87 -34.74 16.60
N ILE A 273 -33.31 -34.43 17.77
CA ILE A 273 -31.89 -34.67 18.09
C ILE A 273 -31.52 -36.14 17.85
N LEU A 274 -32.30 -37.09 18.39
CA LEU A 274 -32.03 -38.52 18.20
C LEU A 274 -32.05 -38.91 16.71
N LEU A 275 -33.03 -38.43 15.96
CA LEU A 275 -33.15 -38.66 14.52
C LEU A 275 -31.95 -38.08 13.74
N LEU A 276 -31.48 -36.88 14.08
CA LEU A 276 -30.31 -36.27 13.44
C LEU A 276 -29.02 -37.09 13.66
N ILE A 277 -28.86 -37.72 14.82
CA ILE A 277 -27.71 -38.60 15.11
C ILE A 277 -27.71 -39.84 14.21
N THR A 278 -28.87 -40.30 13.72
CA THR A 278 -28.99 -41.49 12.86
C THR A 278 -28.47 -41.33 11.41
N LYS A 279 -27.83 -40.19 11.10
CA LYS A 279 -27.10 -39.89 9.84
C LYS A 279 -27.97 -39.71 8.58
N ASP A 280 -29.17 -39.13 8.67
CA ASP A 280 -29.89 -38.70 7.47
C ASP A 280 -29.50 -37.28 7.03
N ALA A 281 -28.64 -37.20 6.00
CA ALA A 281 -28.18 -35.94 5.41
C ALA A 281 -29.30 -35.02 4.92
N ARG A 282 -30.37 -35.61 4.35
CA ARG A 282 -31.50 -34.81 3.82
C ARG A 282 -32.28 -34.20 4.95
N TRP A 283 -32.48 -34.98 6.01
CA TRP A 283 -33.23 -34.53 7.16
C TRP A 283 -32.48 -33.46 7.96
N LEU A 284 -31.15 -33.60 8.12
CA LEU A 284 -30.30 -32.55 8.69
C LEU A 284 -30.34 -31.26 7.87
N ARG A 285 -30.30 -31.38 6.53
CA ARG A 285 -30.41 -30.23 5.62
C ARG A 285 -31.76 -29.52 5.76
N ASP A 286 -32.85 -30.27 5.69
CA ASP A 286 -34.21 -29.75 5.78
C ASP A 286 -34.42 -29.07 7.14
N ARG A 287 -33.90 -29.66 8.23
CA ARG A 287 -33.96 -29.05 9.56
C ARG A 287 -33.16 -27.74 9.66
N CYS A 288 -31.97 -27.67 9.05
CA CYS A 288 -31.22 -26.42 8.98
C CYS A 288 -31.99 -25.33 8.22
N HIS A 289 -32.70 -25.66 7.13
CA HIS A 289 -33.56 -24.72 6.44
C HIS A 289 -34.74 -24.24 7.29
N ASP A 290 -35.44 -25.17 7.94
CA ASP A 290 -36.59 -24.87 8.81
C ASP A 290 -36.20 -23.96 9.98
N SER A 291 -34.97 -24.11 10.48
CA SER A 291 -34.40 -23.32 11.57
C SER A 291 -33.68 -22.05 11.10
N HIS A 292 -33.84 -21.64 9.83
CA HIS A 292 -33.21 -20.47 9.22
C HIS A 292 -31.66 -20.42 9.35
N ARG A 293 -31.02 -21.59 9.32
CA ARG A 293 -29.57 -21.75 9.43
C ARG A 293 -28.86 -21.60 8.09
N THR A 294 -27.61 -21.15 8.16
CA THR A 294 -26.76 -20.94 6.99
C THR A 294 -26.21 -22.26 6.45
N ALA A 295 -25.69 -22.26 5.22
CA ALA A 295 -25.04 -23.44 4.66
C ALA A 295 -23.77 -23.83 5.45
N THR A 296 -23.09 -22.86 6.07
CA THR A 296 -21.93 -23.12 6.92
C THR A 296 -22.32 -23.77 8.25
N ASP A 297 -23.47 -23.43 8.84
CA ASP A 297 -24.02 -24.16 9.99
C ASP A 297 -24.31 -25.62 9.62
N PHE A 298 -24.87 -25.87 8.43
CA PHE A 298 -25.07 -27.22 7.92
C PHE A 298 -23.75 -27.98 7.74
N LEU A 299 -22.73 -27.34 7.13
CA LEU A 299 -21.39 -27.91 7.00
C LEU A 299 -20.83 -28.34 8.37
N VAL A 300 -20.98 -27.49 9.39
CA VAL A 300 -20.51 -27.75 10.75
C VAL A 300 -21.28 -28.90 11.39
N ALA A 301 -22.60 -28.95 11.20
CA ALA A 301 -23.43 -30.04 11.71
C ALA A 301 -23.04 -31.39 11.09
N VAL A 302 -22.72 -31.41 9.79
CA VAL A 302 -22.18 -32.60 9.12
C VAL A 302 -20.85 -32.99 9.75
N CYS A 303 -19.94 -32.04 9.92
CA CYS A 303 -18.61 -32.27 10.52
C CYS A 303 -18.66 -32.63 12.01
N ALA A 304 -19.70 -32.26 12.76
CA ALA A 304 -19.81 -32.54 14.19
C ALA A 304 -20.58 -33.84 14.47
N ILE A 305 -21.63 -34.12 13.71
CA ILE A 305 -22.61 -35.18 14.00
C ILE A 305 -22.41 -36.37 13.06
N MET A 306 -22.39 -36.13 11.76
CA MET A 306 -22.44 -37.21 10.75
C MET A 306 -21.07 -37.81 10.46
N GLU A 307 -20.09 -36.96 10.17
CA GLU A 307 -18.76 -37.32 9.68
C GLU A 307 -17.64 -36.63 10.49
N PRO A 308 -17.50 -36.91 11.81
CA PRO A 308 -16.56 -36.22 12.69
C PRO A 308 -15.07 -36.56 12.48
N TYR A 309 -14.76 -37.48 11.57
CA TYR A 309 -13.40 -37.91 11.23
C TYR A 309 -13.12 -37.85 9.73
N ALA A 310 -13.89 -37.08 8.97
CA ALA A 310 -13.70 -36.97 7.54
C ALA A 310 -12.45 -36.16 7.19
N ASP A 311 -11.84 -36.55 6.06
CA ASP A 311 -10.84 -35.76 5.38
C ASP A 311 -11.47 -34.58 4.62
N LEU A 312 -10.62 -33.67 4.15
CA LEU A 312 -11.07 -32.44 3.52
C LEU A 312 -11.76 -32.69 2.16
N GLU A 313 -11.32 -33.68 1.39
CA GLU A 313 -11.93 -34.05 0.10
C GLU A 313 -13.37 -34.53 0.30
N HIS A 314 -13.58 -35.40 1.28
CA HIS A 314 -14.88 -35.93 1.63
C HIS A 314 -15.83 -34.82 2.09
N VAL A 315 -15.38 -33.94 2.98
CA VAL A 315 -16.16 -32.78 3.45
C VAL A 315 -16.54 -31.86 2.29
N CYS A 316 -15.60 -31.53 1.40
CA CYS A 316 -15.85 -30.71 0.22
C CYS A 316 -16.90 -31.37 -0.71
N SER A 317 -16.77 -32.68 -0.97
CA SER A 317 -17.70 -33.42 -1.83
C SER A 317 -19.13 -33.41 -1.26
N PHE A 318 -19.25 -33.55 0.06
CA PHE A 318 -20.52 -33.56 0.76
C PHE A 318 -21.17 -32.17 0.71
N PHE A 319 -20.40 -31.13 1.01
CA PHE A 319 -20.91 -29.76 0.99
C PHE A 319 -21.37 -29.34 -0.41
N ARG A 320 -20.57 -29.63 -1.45
CA ARG A 320 -20.91 -29.34 -2.86
C ARG A 320 -22.24 -29.95 -3.29
N LYS A 321 -22.59 -31.13 -2.77
CA LYS A 321 -23.83 -31.83 -3.14
C LYS A 321 -25.10 -31.15 -2.59
N HIS A 322 -24.96 -30.37 -1.53
CA HIS A 322 -26.09 -29.85 -0.75
C HIS A 322 -26.16 -28.32 -0.69
N VAL A 323 -25.08 -27.61 -0.99
CA VAL A 323 -25.00 -26.14 -0.91
C VAL A 323 -25.93 -25.41 -1.90
N ASP A 324 -26.20 -25.99 -3.07
CA ASP A 324 -27.02 -25.37 -4.13
C ASP A 324 -28.42 -24.97 -3.64
N ASP A 325 -28.96 -25.69 -2.65
CA ASP A 325 -30.28 -25.41 -2.08
C ASP A 325 -30.32 -24.09 -1.26
N TRP A 326 -29.17 -23.56 -0.85
CA TRP A 326 -29.05 -22.25 -0.17
C TRP A 326 -28.69 -21.10 -1.13
N ILE A 327 -28.27 -21.41 -2.36
CA ILE A 327 -27.76 -20.44 -3.35
C ILE A 327 -28.89 -19.55 -3.94
N ASP A 328 -30.16 -19.89 -3.72
CA ASP A 328 -31.32 -19.10 -4.16
C ASP A 328 -31.46 -17.73 -3.44
N THR A 329 -30.64 -17.47 -2.41
CA THR A 329 -30.52 -16.14 -1.78
C THR A 329 -29.38 -15.34 -2.41
N GLU A 330 -29.70 -14.35 -3.27
CA GLU A 330 -28.72 -13.59 -4.07
C GLU A 330 -27.58 -12.94 -3.25
N ASP A 331 -27.82 -12.62 -1.97
CA ASP A 331 -26.89 -11.86 -1.13
C ASP A 331 -25.66 -12.65 -0.61
N LEU A 332 -25.77 -13.99 -0.49
CA LEU A 332 -24.71 -14.84 0.10
C LEU A 332 -24.11 -15.88 -0.86
N ARG A 333 -24.56 -15.91 -2.11
CA ARG A 333 -24.04 -16.83 -3.13
C ARG A 333 -22.52 -16.78 -3.25
N TRP A 334 -21.95 -15.58 -3.34
CA TRP A 334 -20.49 -15.38 -3.47
C TRP A 334 -19.71 -15.97 -2.28
N TYR A 335 -20.29 -15.90 -1.07
CA TYR A 335 -19.66 -16.38 0.15
C TYR A 335 -19.58 -17.91 0.14
N TYR A 336 -20.67 -18.59 -0.20
CA TYR A 336 -20.68 -20.05 -0.28
C TYR A 336 -19.81 -20.59 -1.43
N GLU A 337 -19.77 -19.89 -2.57
CA GLU A 337 -18.85 -20.22 -3.66
C GLU A 337 -17.38 -20.10 -3.20
N CYS A 338 -17.02 -19.06 -2.43
CA CYS A 338 -15.68 -18.95 -1.84
C CYS A 338 -15.37 -20.09 -0.85
N VAL A 339 -16.31 -20.45 0.02
CA VAL A 339 -16.16 -21.57 0.97
C VAL A 339 -15.89 -22.88 0.22
N LEU A 340 -16.61 -23.15 -0.86
CA LEU A 340 -16.42 -24.35 -1.69
C LEU A 340 -15.02 -24.43 -2.30
N GLU A 341 -14.52 -23.32 -2.86
CA GLU A 341 -13.17 -23.27 -3.45
C GLU A 341 -12.09 -23.52 -2.39
N VAL A 342 -12.25 -22.94 -1.20
CA VAL A 342 -11.28 -23.12 -0.10
C VAL A 342 -11.31 -24.55 0.44
N LEU A 343 -12.50 -25.16 0.58
CA LEU A 343 -12.63 -26.56 1.01
C LEU A 343 -12.09 -27.55 -0.03
N GLY A 344 -12.06 -27.19 -1.32
CA GLY A 344 -11.58 -28.04 -2.40
C GLY A 344 -10.05 -28.19 -2.49
N VAL A 345 -9.30 -27.51 -1.61
CA VAL A 345 -7.83 -27.48 -1.64
C VAL A 345 -7.24 -28.79 -1.10
N SER A 346 -6.39 -29.45 -1.89
CA SER A 346 -5.67 -30.66 -1.45
C SER A 346 -4.17 -30.43 -1.16
N SER A 347 -3.63 -29.31 -1.64
CA SER A 347 -2.23 -28.96 -1.54
C SER A 347 -2.00 -27.44 -1.45
N LEU A 348 -0.80 -27.01 -1.06
CA LEU A 348 -0.44 -25.58 -1.08
C LEU A 348 -0.52 -24.97 -2.48
N ALA A 349 -0.25 -25.75 -3.53
CA ALA A 349 -0.39 -25.30 -4.91
C ALA A 349 -1.87 -25.02 -5.25
N ASP A 350 -2.78 -25.92 -4.85
CA ASP A 350 -4.22 -25.74 -5.08
C ASP A 350 -4.76 -24.51 -4.34
N MET A 351 -4.19 -24.15 -3.19
CA MET A 351 -4.57 -22.93 -2.47
C MET A 351 -4.32 -21.67 -3.30
N VAL A 352 -3.23 -21.62 -4.09
CA VAL A 352 -2.98 -20.49 -5.01
C VAL A 352 -4.10 -20.40 -6.04
N VAL A 353 -4.50 -21.53 -6.61
CA VAL A 353 -5.60 -21.60 -7.61
C VAL A 353 -6.94 -21.21 -6.98
N ALA A 354 -7.23 -21.69 -5.77
CA ALA A 354 -8.43 -21.32 -5.02
C ALA A 354 -8.48 -19.80 -4.76
N MET A 355 -7.36 -19.16 -4.39
CA MET A 355 -7.30 -17.71 -4.20
C MET A 355 -7.54 -16.92 -5.51
N GLN A 356 -7.15 -17.47 -6.66
CA GLN A 356 -7.52 -16.90 -7.97
C GLN A 356 -9.03 -17.00 -8.19
N GLN A 357 -9.65 -18.15 -7.93
CA GLN A 357 -11.10 -18.34 -8.07
C GLN A 357 -11.90 -17.44 -7.13
N VAL A 358 -11.52 -17.34 -5.86
CA VAL A 358 -12.14 -16.44 -4.86
C VAL A 358 -12.15 -14.99 -5.36
N THR A 359 -11.08 -14.55 -6.04
CA THR A 359 -11.00 -13.20 -6.60
C THR A 359 -11.96 -13.00 -7.79
N THR A 360 -12.28 -14.06 -8.53
CA THR A 360 -13.22 -14.01 -9.67
C THR A 360 -14.69 -14.21 -9.26
N ILE A 361 -14.94 -14.95 -8.17
CA ILE A 361 -16.27 -15.30 -7.67
C ILE A 361 -17.05 -14.08 -7.21
N VAL A 362 -16.38 -13.11 -6.60
CA VAL A 362 -17.02 -11.85 -6.22
C VAL A 362 -17.10 -11.00 -7.49
N PRO A 363 -18.26 -10.94 -8.18
CA PRO A 363 -18.36 -10.15 -9.40
C PRO A 363 -17.97 -8.72 -9.04
N LEU A 364 -17.14 -8.13 -9.88
CA LEU A 364 -16.92 -6.70 -9.96
C LEU A 364 -18.24 -6.02 -10.33
N GLY A 365 -19.22 -6.00 -9.43
CA GLY A 365 -20.44 -5.17 -9.50
C GLY A 365 -20.12 -3.69 -9.25
N PHE A 366 -18.90 -3.29 -9.59
CA PHE A 366 -18.38 -1.95 -9.48
C PHE A 366 -18.11 -1.47 -10.90
N PRO A 367 -18.49 -0.24 -11.26
CA PRO A 367 -17.99 0.33 -12.50
C PRO A 367 -16.46 0.32 -12.40
N GLN A 368 -15.87 -0.58 -13.17
CA GLN A 368 -14.57 -0.36 -13.75
C GLN A 368 -14.80 0.85 -14.65
N GLU A 369 -14.76 2.07 -14.07
CA GLU A 369 -14.28 3.18 -14.87
C GLU A 369 -12.90 2.71 -15.27
N GLU A 370 -12.81 2.26 -16.51
CA GLU A 370 -11.58 2.11 -17.26
C GLU A 370 -10.77 3.36 -16.95
N THR A 371 -9.92 3.27 -15.94
CA THR A 371 -8.96 4.30 -15.62
C THR A 371 -7.88 4.10 -16.67
N GLU A 372 -8.24 4.42 -17.91
CA GLU A 372 -7.28 4.76 -18.94
C GLU A 372 -6.46 5.91 -18.35
N LEU A 373 -5.24 5.57 -17.97
CA LEU A 373 -4.22 6.48 -17.44
C LEU A 373 -3.95 7.56 -18.51
N SER A 374 -4.72 8.64 -18.49
CA SER A 374 -4.47 9.83 -19.30
C SER A 374 -3.79 10.89 -18.43
N PRO A 375 -2.61 11.41 -18.82
CA PRO A 375 -1.89 12.41 -18.05
C PRO A 375 -2.42 13.80 -18.40
N ALA A 376 -3.07 14.49 -17.45
CA ALA A 376 -3.31 15.92 -17.54
C ALA A 376 -3.01 16.58 -16.19
N ILE A 377 -1.95 17.40 -16.22
CA ILE A 377 -1.27 18.08 -15.10
C ILE A 377 -1.98 19.41 -14.85
N HIS A 378 -2.31 19.78 -13.59
CA HIS A 378 -2.32 21.19 -13.14
C HIS A 378 -2.21 21.31 -11.60
N ASN A 379 -1.47 22.35 -11.17
CA ASN A 379 -0.91 22.62 -9.84
C ASN A 379 -1.90 23.27 -8.85
N GLU A 380 -1.74 22.98 -7.55
CA GLU A 380 -2.00 23.95 -6.46
C GLU A 380 -0.95 23.82 -5.34
N GLU A 381 -0.72 24.95 -4.67
CA GLU A 381 0.48 25.37 -3.93
C GLU A 381 0.64 24.78 -2.51
N ALA A 382 1.89 24.66 -2.05
CA ALA A 382 2.30 24.12 -0.74
C ALA A 382 2.65 25.22 0.28
N SER A 383 2.46 24.93 1.57
CA SER A 383 2.86 25.77 2.72
C SER A 383 3.81 25.00 3.65
N ASP A 384 4.88 25.70 4.07
CA ASP A 384 6.03 25.28 4.90
C ASP A 384 5.71 24.81 6.33
N CYS A 385 6.55 23.91 6.87
CA CYS A 385 7.29 24.08 8.14
C CYS A 385 8.22 22.87 8.46
N GLU A 386 9.41 23.17 9.00
CA GLU A 386 10.54 22.27 9.31
C GLU A 386 10.43 21.51 10.66
N SER A 387 10.99 20.28 10.74
CA SER A 387 12.00 19.87 11.75
C SER A 387 12.35 18.37 11.70
N ASP A 388 13.59 18.06 12.09
CA ASP A 388 14.32 16.79 12.01
C ASP A 388 13.74 15.63 12.84
N ASP A 389 13.64 14.43 12.23
CA ASP A 389 14.20 13.19 12.79
C ASP A 389 14.19 12.04 11.76
N ALA A 390 15.35 11.40 11.60
CA ALA A 390 15.63 10.34 10.65
C ALA A 390 15.07 8.98 11.11
N ASP A 391 13.86 8.66 10.66
CA ASP A 391 13.38 7.28 10.33
C ASP A 391 11.88 7.25 9.92
N ALA A 392 11.24 8.41 9.73
CA ALA A 392 9.85 8.55 9.30
C ALA A 392 9.69 9.38 8.00
N VAL A 393 10.54 9.17 6.99
CA VAL A 393 10.51 10.00 5.77
C VAL A 393 9.62 9.39 4.69
N SER A 394 8.31 9.63 4.80
CA SER A 394 7.37 9.89 3.69
C SER A 394 5.95 10.13 4.24
N ASP A 395 5.78 11.07 5.16
CA ASP A 395 4.44 11.50 5.60
C ASP A 395 4.46 13.02 5.86
N THR A 396 4.45 13.82 4.79
CA THR A 396 4.14 15.25 4.88
C THR A 396 3.10 15.63 3.83
N VAL A 397 1.92 15.00 3.93
CA VAL A 397 0.68 15.64 3.47
C VAL A 397 -0.05 16.02 4.75
N ASN A 398 -0.30 17.31 4.93
CA ASN A 398 -0.95 17.90 6.11
C ASN A 398 -2.14 17.02 6.54
N LEU A 399 -2.01 16.42 7.73
CA LEU A 399 -2.95 15.42 8.24
C LEU A 399 -4.34 16.05 8.45
N ASP A 400 -4.38 17.34 8.76
CA ASP A 400 -5.61 18.08 9.07
C ASP A 400 -6.46 18.40 7.83
N THR A 401 -5.88 18.55 6.64
CA THR A 401 -6.64 18.77 5.39
C THR A 401 -7.19 17.49 4.77
N VAL A 402 -6.55 16.34 5.02
CA VAL A 402 -7.01 15.01 4.52
C VAL A 402 -8.00 14.37 5.51
N MET A 403 -7.76 14.46 6.82
CA MET A 403 -8.67 13.92 7.84
C MET A 403 -10.03 14.64 7.86
N ALA A 404 -10.08 15.91 7.46
CA ALA A 404 -11.32 16.68 7.37
C ALA A 404 -12.23 16.23 6.19
N ALA A 405 -11.72 15.44 5.23
CA ALA A 405 -12.42 15.05 4.01
C ALA A 405 -12.55 13.52 3.79
N ALA A 406 -11.88 12.69 4.59
CA ALA A 406 -11.88 11.24 4.39
C ALA A 406 -13.24 10.62 4.77
N LYS A 407 -14.08 10.38 3.77
CA LYS A 407 -15.29 9.56 3.90
C LYS A 407 -14.90 8.16 4.36
N ALA A 408 -15.61 7.60 5.33
CA ALA A 408 -15.44 6.20 5.71
C ALA A 408 -15.62 5.29 4.47
N PRO A 409 -14.81 4.23 4.32
CA PRO A 409 -14.97 3.31 3.19
C PRO A 409 -16.37 2.70 3.23
N SER A 410 -16.97 2.52 2.06
CA SER A 410 -18.18 1.72 1.94
C SER A 410 -17.92 0.26 2.35
N ALA A 411 -18.97 -0.46 2.75
CA ALA A 411 -18.87 -1.88 3.05
C ALA A 411 -18.30 -2.67 1.86
N THR A 412 -18.72 -2.31 0.65
CA THR A 412 -18.26 -2.97 -0.59
C THR A 412 -16.79 -2.68 -0.90
N GLU A 413 -16.31 -1.44 -0.68
CA GLU A 413 -14.87 -1.12 -0.82
C GLU A 413 -14.03 -1.86 0.22
N THR A 414 -14.50 -1.94 1.46
CA THR A 414 -13.85 -2.68 2.55
C THR A 414 -13.74 -4.16 2.21
N ARG A 415 -14.84 -4.77 1.78
CA ARG A 415 -14.90 -6.17 1.32
C ARG A 415 -13.88 -6.45 0.21
N ARG A 416 -13.90 -5.63 -0.84
CA ARG A 416 -12.99 -5.77 -1.99
C ARG A 416 -11.53 -5.66 -1.57
N PHE A 417 -11.21 -4.70 -0.70
CA PHE A 417 -9.85 -4.53 -0.18
C PHE A 417 -9.42 -5.74 0.65
N MET A 418 -10.27 -6.22 1.56
CA MET A 418 -9.96 -7.36 2.42
C MET A 418 -9.79 -8.65 1.63
N LEU A 419 -10.64 -8.92 0.64
CA LEU A 419 -10.52 -10.09 -0.23
C LEU A 419 -9.24 -10.03 -1.06
N ALA A 420 -8.96 -8.91 -1.73
CA ALA A 420 -7.72 -8.74 -2.49
C ALA A 420 -6.48 -8.87 -1.60
N CYS A 421 -6.55 -8.36 -0.36
CA CYS A 421 -5.49 -8.52 0.63
C CYS A 421 -5.30 -9.99 1.00
N MET A 422 -6.38 -10.70 1.34
CA MET A 422 -6.35 -12.12 1.69
C MET A 422 -5.76 -12.95 0.55
N THR A 423 -6.33 -12.85 -0.65
CA THR A 423 -5.95 -13.70 -1.79
C THR A 423 -4.50 -13.44 -2.21
N ALA A 424 -4.05 -12.19 -2.27
CA ALA A 424 -2.66 -11.86 -2.60
C ALA A 424 -1.65 -12.44 -1.60
N HIS A 425 -1.89 -12.27 -0.30
CA HIS A 425 -0.93 -12.69 0.72
C HIS A 425 -0.98 -14.20 0.99
N VAL A 426 -2.16 -14.82 0.92
CA VAL A 426 -2.28 -16.28 1.01
C VAL A 426 -1.60 -16.94 -0.19
N ALA A 427 -1.83 -16.43 -1.41
CA ALA A 427 -1.13 -16.92 -2.60
C ALA A 427 0.39 -16.73 -2.48
N ASP A 428 0.87 -15.60 -1.94
CA ASP A 428 2.30 -15.38 -1.69
C ASP A 428 2.90 -16.38 -0.69
N LEU A 429 2.14 -16.79 0.32
CA LEU A 429 2.58 -17.78 1.31
C LEU A 429 2.66 -19.19 0.73
N CYS A 430 1.74 -19.55 -0.17
CA CYS A 430 1.60 -20.90 -0.69
C CYS A 430 2.37 -21.14 -2.00
N ALA A 431 2.63 -20.08 -2.77
CA ALA A 431 3.45 -20.16 -3.95
C ALA A 431 4.94 -20.39 -3.60
N PRO A 432 5.74 -20.92 -4.54
CA PRO A 432 7.19 -21.03 -4.37
C PRO A 432 7.80 -19.68 -3.95
N ALA A 433 8.68 -19.70 -2.94
CA ALA A 433 9.11 -18.51 -2.21
C ALA A 433 9.71 -17.37 -3.06
N VAL A 434 10.28 -17.68 -4.22
CA VAL A 434 10.86 -16.67 -5.14
C VAL A 434 10.31 -16.85 -6.55
N VAL A 435 10.45 -18.05 -7.11
CA VAL A 435 9.89 -18.45 -8.39
C VAL A 435 9.76 -19.96 -8.39
N ALA A 436 8.85 -20.50 -9.20
CA ALA A 436 8.81 -21.93 -9.47
C ALA A 436 10.16 -22.44 -9.99
N THR A 437 10.66 -23.53 -9.41
CA THR A 437 11.89 -24.21 -9.83
C THR A 437 11.67 -25.20 -10.98
N SER A 438 10.42 -25.36 -11.42
CA SER A 438 10.03 -26.23 -12.52
C SER A 438 9.13 -25.45 -13.49
N ALA A 439 9.20 -25.80 -14.78
CA ALA A 439 8.31 -25.21 -15.79
C ALA A 439 6.83 -25.59 -15.55
N ALA A 440 6.55 -26.72 -14.90
CA ALA A 440 5.20 -27.15 -14.59
C ALA A 440 4.52 -26.22 -13.57
N ASP A 441 5.28 -25.71 -12.60
CA ASP A 441 4.75 -24.90 -11.49
C ASP A 441 4.80 -23.39 -11.75
N ILE A 442 5.30 -22.97 -12.92
CA ILE A 442 5.46 -21.54 -13.24
C ILE A 442 4.14 -20.77 -13.23
N HIS A 443 3.04 -21.44 -13.53
CA HIS A 443 1.69 -20.89 -13.46
C HIS A 443 1.34 -20.40 -12.03
N LEU A 444 1.85 -21.05 -10.98
CA LEU A 444 1.66 -20.60 -9.60
C LEU A 444 2.36 -19.27 -9.31
N THR A 445 3.52 -19.03 -9.94
CA THR A 445 4.23 -17.74 -9.82
C THR A 445 3.44 -16.63 -10.52
N PHE A 446 2.91 -16.89 -11.73
CA PHE A 446 2.06 -15.92 -12.43
C PHE A 446 0.77 -15.64 -11.66
N GLY A 447 0.08 -16.68 -11.17
CA GLY A 447 -1.15 -16.50 -10.39
C GLY A 447 -0.94 -15.71 -9.09
N ARG A 448 0.14 -15.98 -8.35
CA ARG A 448 0.57 -15.14 -7.22
C ARG A 448 0.75 -13.69 -7.64
N ASN A 449 1.52 -13.44 -8.70
CA ASN A 449 1.86 -12.07 -9.12
C ASN A 449 0.62 -11.30 -9.61
N GLU A 450 -0.31 -11.96 -10.29
CA GLU A 450 -1.59 -11.38 -10.70
C GLU A 450 -2.38 -10.89 -9.48
N LEU A 451 -2.49 -11.71 -8.43
CA LEU A 451 -3.18 -11.35 -7.20
C LEU A 451 -2.47 -10.22 -6.43
N ILE A 452 -1.14 -10.27 -6.33
CA ILE A 452 -0.34 -9.20 -5.70
C ILE A 452 -0.53 -7.88 -6.46
N THR A 453 -0.47 -7.90 -7.79
CA THR A 453 -0.69 -6.70 -8.62
C THR A 453 -2.12 -6.19 -8.49
N ALA A 454 -3.13 -7.07 -8.46
CA ALA A 454 -4.52 -6.69 -8.24
C ALA A 454 -4.73 -5.98 -6.89
N TYR A 455 -4.11 -6.49 -5.82
CA TYR A 455 -4.11 -5.84 -4.51
C TYR A 455 -3.37 -4.49 -4.53
N ALA A 456 -2.16 -4.46 -5.08
CA ALA A 456 -1.34 -3.24 -5.13
C ALA A 456 -2.02 -2.10 -5.91
N ARG A 457 -2.75 -2.43 -7.00
CA ARG A 457 -3.52 -1.46 -7.80
C ARG A 457 -4.56 -0.70 -6.98
N LEU A 458 -5.09 -1.27 -5.89
CA LEU A 458 -6.08 -0.59 -5.04
C LEU A 458 -5.52 0.66 -4.34
N PHE A 459 -4.19 0.77 -4.19
CA PHE A 459 -3.54 1.87 -3.48
C PHE A 459 -2.31 2.44 -4.21
N ALA A 460 -2.09 2.02 -5.44
CA ALA A 460 -0.91 2.33 -6.25
C ALA A 460 -0.76 3.82 -6.59
N LEU A 461 -1.88 4.51 -6.81
CA LEU A 461 -1.89 5.91 -7.23
C LEU A 461 -2.03 6.89 -6.06
N HIS A 462 -2.14 6.38 -4.83
CA HIS A 462 -2.35 7.23 -3.68
C HIS A 462 -1.01 7.76 -3.13
N PRO A 463 -0.87 9.07 -2.85
CA PRO A 463 0.42 9.72 -2.51
C PRO A 463 1.17 9.11 -1.32
N ARG A 464 0.44 8.54 -0.35
CA ARG A 464 1.02 7.93 0.86
C ARG A 464 1.36 6.45 0.73
N THR A 465 0.98 5.79 -0.37
CA THR A 465 1.06 4.33 -0.53
C THR A 465 1.62 3.88 -1.88
N TRP A 466 1.84 4.78 -2.84
CA TRP A 466 2.43 4.45 -4.14
C TRP A 466 3.76 3.71 -4.02
N ARG A 467 4.61 4.11 -3.06
CA ARG A 467 5.91 3.47 -2.83
C ARG A 467 5.76 2.04 -2.31
N ILE A 468 4.73 1.80 -1.48
CA ILE A 468 4.40 0.45 -1.01
C ILE A 468 3.99 -0.41 -2.21
N ALA A 469 3.14 0.10 -3.11
CA ALA A 469 2.73 -0.63 -4.32
C ALA A 469 3.92 -0.91 -5.25
N GLY A 470 4.80 0.07 -5.43
CA GLY A 470 6.05 -0.10 -6.18
C GLY A 470 6.94 -1.19 -5.58
N LEU A 471 7.05 -1.26 -4.25
CA LEU A 471 7.78 -2.33 -3.57
C LEU A 471 7.13 -3.70 -3.78
N TYR A 472 5.80 -3.82 -3.68
CA TYR A 472 5.11 -5.09 -4.02
C TYR A 472 5.49 -5.57 -5.42
N ALA A 473 5.49 -4.67 -6.41
CA ALA A 473 5.88 -5.01 -7.77
C ALA A 473 7.38 -5.38 -7.88
N CYS A 474 8.29 -4.68 -7.21
CA CYS A 474 9.72 -5.03 -7.18
C CYS A 474 10.03 -6.36 -6.48
N TYR A 475 9.19 -6.80 -5.52
CA TYR A 475 9.29 -8.11 -4.86
C TYR A 475 8.55 -9.25 -5.61
N SER A 476 7.97 -8.95 -6.78
CA SER A 476 7.20 -9.91 -7.58
C SER A 476 7.92 -10.18 -8.91
N PRO A 477 8.85 -11.16 -8.95
CA PRO A 477 9.60 -11.46 -10.16
C PRO A 477 8.68 -11.98 -11.26
N LEU A 478 8.96 -11.65 -12.52
CA LEU A 478 8.09 -11.96 -13.68
C LEU A 478 6.75 -11.22 -13.72
N ASN A 479 6.54 -10.23 -12.84
CA ASN A 479 5.40 -9.31 -12.95
C ASN A 479 5.57 -8.34 -14.14
N ASP A 480 4.47 -7.82 -14.70
CA ASP A 480 4.54 -6.85 -15.80
C ASP A 480 5.25 -5.55 -15.36
N PRO A 481 6.43 -5.22 -15.94
CA PRO A 481 7.16 -4.00 -15.58
C PRO A 481 6.39 -2.70 -15.90
N LEU A 482 5.40 -2.76 -16.81
CA LEU A 482 4.56 -1.60 -17.13
C LEU A 482 3.85 -1.07 -15.87
N PHE A 483 3.44 -1.94 -14.96
CA PHE A 483 2.79 -1.52 -13.72
C PHE A 483 3.69 -0.62 -12.85
N LEU A 484 5.01 -0.86 -12.82
CA LEU A 484 5.96 0.03 -12.14
C LEU A 484 6.08 1.38 -12.85
N SER A 485 6.10 1.36 -14.18
CA SER A 485 6.10 2.58 -15.01
C SER A 485 4.88 3.45 -14.70
N ASP A 486 3.69 2.85 -14.69
CA ASP A 486 2.44 3.55 -14.44
C ASP A 486 2.43 4.25 -13.06
N ILE A 487 2.93 3.56 -12.02
CA ILE A 487 3.04 4.12 -10.66
C ILE A 487 3.95 5.36 -10.65
N VAL A 488 5.16 5.25 -11.20
CA VAL A 488 6.13 6.37 -11.11
C VAL A 488 5.69 7.56 -11.96
N LEU A 489 5.10 7.32 -13.13
CA LEU A 489 4.61 8.36 -14.01
C LEU A 489 3.41 9.09 -13.40
N ALA A 490 2.54 8.37 -12.68
CA ALA A 490 1.42 8.99 -11.97
C ALA A 490 1.88 9.87 -10.80
N VAL A 491 2.99 9.54 -10.14
CA VAL A 491 3.56 10.32 -9.02
C VAL A 491 4.42 11.49 -9.49
N ALA A 492 4.93 11.44 -10.73
CA ALA A 492 5.83 12.43 -11.30
C ALA A 492 5.33 13.89 -11.19
N PRO A 493 4.04 14.22 -11.45
CA PRO A 493 3.54 15.59 -11.29
C PRO A 493 3.64 16.09 -9.84
N ALA A 494 3.35 15.23 -8.86
CA ALA A 494 3.47 15.58 -7.44
C ALA A 494 4.95 15.73 -7.03
N ALA A 495 5.82 14.85 -7.51
CA ALA A 495 7.27 14.97 -7.32
C ALA A 495 7.85 16.25 -7.95
N ALA A 496 7.23 16.77 -9.01
CA ALA A 496 7.68 17.98 -9.66
C ALA A 496 7.46 19.24 -8.80
N VAL A 497 6.56 19.20 -7.81
CA VAL A 497 6.26 20.35 -6.93
C VAL A 497 6.68 20.12 -5.48
N ASP A 498 6.81 18.86 -5.03
CA ASP A 498 7.18 18.48 -3.67
C ASP A 498 8.55 17.78 -3.63
N ASP A 499 9.51 18.43 -2.98
CA ASP A 499 10.89 17.95 -2.85
C ASP A 499 11.02 16.66 -2.02
N ASN A 500 10.14 16.41 -1.05
CA ASN A 500 10.14 15.17 -0.28
C ASN A 500 9.66 13.99 -1.14
N ILE A 501 8.61 14.21 -1.94
CA ILE A 501 8.13 13.22 -2.91
C ILE A 501 9.21 12.95 -3.96
N TYR A 502 9.88 13.99 -4.47
CA TYR A 502 11.00 13.83 -5.40
C TYR A 502 12.14 12.99 -4.81
N ARG A 503 12.61 13.30 -3.60
CA ARG A 503 13.67 12.52 -2.95
C ARG A 503 13.27 11.06 -2.77
N SER A 504 12.02 10.79 -2.40
CA SER A 504 11.50 9.43 -2.27
C SER A 504 11.45 8.71 -3.62
N LEU A 505 11.04 9.39 -4.69
CA LEU A 505 11.00 8.85 -6.05
C LEU A 505 12.40 8.58 -6.61
N SER A 506 13.33 9.52 -6.45
CA SER A 506 14.73 9.37 -6.84
C SER A 506 15.39 8.20 -6.09
N ALA A 507 15.17 8.11 -4.77
CA ALA A 507 15.63 6.97 -3.98
C ALA A 507 15.04 5.65 -4.52
N PHE A 508 13.73 5.61 -4.81
CA PHE A 508 13.09 4.42 -5.36
C PHE A 508 13.73 3.95 -6.68
N PHE A 509 14.00 4.88 -7.62
CA PHE A 509 14.71 4.56 -8.85
C PHE A 509 16.09 3.95 -8.57
N HIS A 510 16.91 4.61 -7.74
CA HIS A 510 18.31 4.20 -7.58
C HIS A 510 18.52 3.00 -6.64
N THR A 511 17.73 2.88 -5.57
CA THR A 511 17.96 1.86 -4.54
C THR A 511 17.11 0.61 -4.70
N THR A 512 16.02 0.68 -5.47
CA THR A 512 15.01 -0.40 -5.51
C THR A 512 14.71 -0.92 -6.91
N TRP A 513 14.48 -0.03 -7.89
CA TRP A 513 14.14 -0.45 -9.25
C TRP A 513 15.38 -0.62 -10.14
N SER A 514 16.44 0.17 -9.92
CA SER A 514 17.66 0.06 -10.72
C SER A 514 18.16 -1.38 -10.76
N THR A 515 18.56 -1.83 -11.95
CA THR A 515 19.19 -3.14 -12.15
C THR A 515 20.50 -3.29 -11.40
N SER A 516 21.11 -2.18 -11.00
CA SER A 516 22.31 -2.16 -10.16
C SER A 516 22.02 -2.25 -8.66
N SER A 517 20.75 -2.20 -8.24
CA SER A 517 20.38 -2.32 -6.83
C SER A 517 20.63 -3.72 -6.29
N ASN A 518 21.03 -3.81 -5.02
CA ASN A 518 21.26 -5.08 -4.33
C ASN A 518 20.02 -6.00 -4.39
N HIS A 519 18.83 -5.41 -4.28
CA HIS A 519 17.56 -6.14 -4.35
C HIS A 519 17.34 -6.77 -5.73
N GLN A 520 17.42 -5.98 -6.81
CA GLN A 520 17.21 -6.49 -8.17
C GLN A 520 18.30 -7.49 -8.59
N GLN A 521 19.53 -7.30 -8.13
CA GLN A 521 20.60 -8.29 -8.31
C GLN A 521 20.30 -9.61 -7.60
N ALA A 522 19.79 -9.56 -6.37
CA ALA A 522 19.39 -10.77 -5.64
C ALA A 522 18.21 -11.49 -6.33
N VAL A 523 17.21 -10.74 -6.79
CA VAL A 523 16.07 -11.27 -7.56
C VAL A 523 16.56 -11.96 -8.83
N ARG A 524 17.42 -11.29 -9.60
CA ARG A 524 18.01 -11.84 -10.82
C ARG A 524 18.80 -13.11 -10.55
N ALA A 525 19.69 -13.11 -9.56
CA ALA A 525 20.50 -14.27 -9.21
C ALA A 525 19.62 -15.48 -8.83
N LYS A 526 18.55 -15.28 -8.06
CA LYS A 526 17.63 -16.36 -7.69
C LYS A 526 16.77 -16.85 -8.86
N LEU A 527 16.34 -15.95 -9.76
CA LEU A 527 15.63 -16.32 -10.99
C LEU A 527 16.51 -17.15 -11.94
N GLU A 528 17.76 -16.71 -12.17
CA GLU A 528 18.72 -17.42 -13.01
C GLU A 528 19.10 -18.78 -12.42
N ALA A 529 19.16 -18.90 -11.08
CA ALA A 529 19.39 -20.18 -10.40
C ALA A 529 18.22 -21.15 -10.54
N ALA A 530 16.98 -20.66 -10.47
CA ALA A 530 15.78 -21.50 -10.55
C ALA A 530 15.38 -21.87 -11.98
N LEU A 531 15.57 -20.95 -12.94
CA LEU A 531 15.20 -21.10 -14.35
C LEU A 531 16.37 -20.69 -15.27
N PRO A 532 17.46 -21.48 -15.29
CA PRO A 532 18.65 -21.15 -16.08
C PRO A 532 18.32 -21.09 -17.58
N GLU A 533 18.81 -20.04 -18.25
CA GLU A 533 18.67 -19.82 -19.70
C GLU A 533 17.21 -19.78 -20.23
N HIS A 534 16.21 -19.67 -19.35
CA HIS A 534 14.82 -19.64 -19.77
C HIS A 534 14.49 -18.31 -20.48
N ALA A 535 14.00 -18.40 -21.73
CA ALA A 535 13.78 -17.24 -22.58
C ALA A 535 12.84 -16.18 -21.98
N ALA A 536 11.87 -16.59 -21.14
CA ALA A 536 10.98 -15.65 -20.45
C ALA A 536 11.70 -14.78 -19.42
N VAL A 537 12.72 -15.32 -18.72
CA VAL A 537 13.51 -14.56 -17.73
C VAL A 537 14.34 -13.49 -18.43
N ALA A 538 15.00 -13.85 -19.54
CA ALA A 538 15.78 -12.90 -20.34
C ALA A 538 14.89 -11.79 -20.91
N LYS A 539 13.74 -12.13 -21.51
CA LYS A 539 12.76 -11.15 -22.03
C LYS A 539 12.24 -10.23 -20.93
N TRP A 540 11.88 -10.79 -19.77
CA TRP A 540 11.40 -10.02 -18.63
C TRP A 540 12.45 -9.05 -18.13
N TRP A 541 13.71 -9.49 -18.02
CA TRP A 541 14.80 -8.61 -17.58
C TRP A 541 15.07 -7.47 -18.58
N SER A 542 15.07 -7.75 -19.88
CA SER A 542 15.16 -6.70 -20.91
C SER A 542 13.98 -5.73 -20.85
N ALA A 543 12.77 -6.22 -20.56
CA ALA A 543 11.61 -5.35 -20.35
C ALA A 543 11.76 -4.48 -19.08
N MET A 544 12.21 -5.06 -17.96
CA MET A 544 12.49 -4.31 -16.73
C MET A 544 13.51 -3.19 -16.95
N GLU A 545 14.59 -3.45 -17.69
CA GLU A 545 15.61 -2.45 -18.06
C GLU A 545 15.03 -1.35 -18.96
N TYR A 546 14.26 -1.74 -19.97
CA TYR A 546 13.62 -0.80 -20.88
C TYR A 546 12.66 0.14 -20.15
N TYR A 547 11.72 -0.41 -19.36
CA TYR A 547 10.75 0.40 -18.63
C TYR A 547 11.43 1.25 -17.54
N TYR A 548 12.45 0.74 -16.84
CA TYR A 548 13.23 1.57 -15.92
C TYR A 548 13.82 2.80 -16.63
N ALA A 549 14.53 2.59 -17.75
CA ALA A 549 15.21 3.67 -18.47
C ALA A 549 14.20 4.68 -19.04
N GLU A 550 13.11 4.19 -19.61
CA GLU A 550 12.08 5.02 -20.22
C GLU A 550 11.28 5.81 -19.17
N SER A 551 10.83 5.18 -18.08
CA SER A 551 10.11 5.87 -17.02
C SER A 551 11.01 6.85 -16.27
N TYR A 552 12.29 6.51 -16.04
CA TYR A 552 13.26 7.45 -15.46
C TYR A 552 13.42 8.69 -16.35
N ARG A 553 13.57 8.49 -17.66
CA ARG A 553 13.70 9.56 -18.64
C ARG A 553 12.45 10.45 -18.69
N GLU A 554 11.27 9.85 -18.78
CA GLU A 554 10.01 10.58 -18.94
C GLU A 554 9.62 11.32 -17.65
N THR A 555 9.77 10.68 -16.48
CA THR A 555 9.54 11.31 -15.17
C THR A 555 10.42 12.56 -15.02
N HIS A 556 11.74 12.43 -15.24
CA HIS A 556 12.64 13.57 -15.07
C HIS A 556 12.43 14.63 -16.16
N ARG A 557 12.07 14.25 -17.38
CA ARG A 557 11.66 15.21 -18.43
C ARG A 557 10.47 16.04 -17.98
N LEU A 558 9.45 15.41 -17.41
CA LEU A 558 8.28 16.09 -16.87
C LEU A 558 8.68 17.08 -15.76
N MET A 559 9.48 16.62 -14.80
CA MET A 559 9.92 17.45 -13.68
C MET A 559 10.74 18.65 -14.14
N ILE A 560 11.66 18.47 -15.08
CA ILE A 560 12.46 19.55 -15.67
C ILE A 560 11.54 20.58 -16.34
N LEU A 561 10.57 20.14 -17.15
CA LEU A 561 9.62 21.04 -17.83
C LEU A 561 8.74 21.81 -16.84
N THR A 562 8.26 21.15 -15.79
CA THR A 562 7.47 21.81 -14.74
C THR A 562 8.30 22.87 -14.01
N GLN A 563 9.56 22.59 -13.68
CA GLN A 563 10.45 23.55 -13.03
C GLN A 563 10.80 24.73 -13.93
N LEU A 564 10.98 24.50 -15.24
CA LEU A 564 11.14 25.57 -16.22
C LEU A 564 9.89 26.45 -16.32
N ASN A 565 8.70 25.86 -16.36
CA ASN A 565 7.44 26.61 -16.46
C ASN A 565 7.10 27.40 -15.19
N ASN A 566 7.74 27.08 -14.06
CA ASN A 566 7.56 27.76 -12.78
C ASN A 566 8.69 28.78 -12.50
N ASP A 567 9.43 29.22 -13.54
CA ASP A 567 10.54 30.16 -13.47
C ASP A 567 11.71 29.73 -12.54
N ASN A 568 11.86 28.41 -12.30
CA ASN A 568 12.92 27.84 -11.48
C ASN A 568 14.04 27.22 -12.34
N GLY A 569 14.63 28.05 -13.20
CA GLY A 569 15.64 27.63 -14.17
C GLY A 569 16.85 26.92 -13.54
N ALA A 570 17.36 27.40 -12.40
CA ALA A 570 18.51 26.80 -11.73
C ALA A 570 18.25 25.33 -11.29
N ARG A 571 17.07 25.05 -10.73
CA ARG A 571 16.66 23.68 -10.37
C ARG A 571 16.47 22.80 -11.59
N ALA A 572 15.89 23.34 -12.65
CA ALA A 572 15.70 22.62 -13.91
C ALA A 572 17.03 22.23 -14.57
N VAL A 573 18.01 23.15 -14.61
CA VAL A 573 19.36 22.87 -15.12
C VAL A 573 20.06 21.83 -14.25
N TRP A 574 20.00 21.97 -12.92
CA TRP A 574 20.57 20.99 -12.00
C TRP A 574 20.02 19.58 -12.25
N LEU A 575 18.69 19.44 -12.32
CA LEU A 575 18.02 18.17 -12.63
C LEU A 575 18.47 17.60 -13.98
N ALA A 576 18.52 18.43 -15.03
CA ALA A 576 18.91 18.00 -16.37
C ALA A 576 20.37 17.53 -16.45
N VAL A 577 21.29 18.22 -15.78
CA VAL A 577 22.71 17.82 -15.72
C VAL A 577 22.86 16.53 -14.93
N GLN A 578 22.21 16.40 -13.78
CA GLN A 578 22.28 15.19 -12.96
C GLN A 578 21.69 13.96 -13.69
N THR A 579 20.63 14.16 -14.47
CA THR A 579 19.91 13.08 -15.17
C THR A 579 20.38 12.84 -16.61
N GLN A 580 21.33 13.63 -17.11
CA GLN A 580 21.80 13.65 -18.51
C GLN A 580 20.73 14.00 -19.55
N LEU A 581 19.61 14.61 -19.14
CA LEU A 581 18.52 15.05 -20.02
C LEU A 581 18.73 16.49 -20.48
N THR A 582 19.89 16.74 -21.08
CA THR A 582 20.38 18.10 -21.36
C THR A 582 19.72 18.79 -22.55
N GLY A 583 19.10 18.04 -23.47
CA GLY A 583 18.68 18.58 -24.78
C GLY A 583 17.65 19.73 -24.70
N LEU A 584 16.70 19.65 -23.77
CA LEU A 584 15.67 20.70 -23.58
C LEU A 584 16.27 21.97 -22.94
N ILE A 585 17.13 21.80 -21.95
CA ILE A 585 17.79 22.91 -21.25
C ILE A 585 18.81 23.61 -22.15
N GLU A 586 19.54 22.85 -22.97
CA GLU A 586 20.48 23.40 -23.93
C GLU A 586 19.78 24.39 -24.88
N SER A 587 18.62 24.06 -25.43
CA SER A 587 17.87 24.99 -26.27
C SER A 587 17.41 26.25 -25.55
N GLU A 588 16.99 26.11 -24.28
CA GLU A 588 16.48 27.23 -23.48
C GLU A 588 17.60 28.19 -23.05
N VAL A 589 18.67 27.67 -22.45
CA VAL A 589 19.84 28.49 -22.07
C VAL A 589 20.46 29.16 -23.31
N ARG A 590 20.52 28.44 -24.44
CA ARG A 590 20.97 29.00 -25.72
C ARG A 590 20.06 30.14 -26.18
N HIS A 591 18.74 30.02 -26.02
CA HIS A 591 17.79 31.06 -26.37
C HIS A 591 18.01 32.30 -25.49
N GLN A 592 18.07 32.13 -24.18
CA GLN A 592 18.29 33.22 -23.21
C GLN A 592 19.61 33.97 -23.44
N LEU A 593 20.70 33.27 -23.79
CA LEU A 593 21.98 33.90 -24.14
C LEU A 593 21.95 34.72 -25.44
N LYS A 594 21.04 34.39 -26.36
CA LYS A 594 20.86 35.11 -27.64
C LYS A 594 19.94 36.32 -27.52
N GLU A 595 19.22 36.47 -26.40
CA GLU A 595 18.36 37.62 -26.18
C GLU A 595 19.17 38.88 -25.90
N LYS A 596 18.60 40.04 -26.29
CA LYS A 596 19.22 41.35 -26.08
C LYS A 596 19.50 41.65 -24.62
N ASP A 597 18.64 41.14 -23.74
CA ASP A 597 18.64 41.44 -22.31
C ASP A 597 19.28 40.29 -21.50
N ALA A 598 20.08 39.42 -22.12
CA ALA A 598 20.73 38.28 -21.46
C ALA A 598 21.49 38.65 -20.17
N LEU A 599 22.13 39.82 -20.13
CA LEU A 599 22.83 40.32 -18.94
C LEU A 599 21.88 40.67 -17.77
N GLU A 600 20.67 41.12 -18.11
CA GLU A 600 19.64 41.56 -17.17
C GLU A 600 18.72 40.42 -16.74
N ASN A 601 18.62 39.37 -17.57
CA ASN A 601 17.82 38.17 -17.34
C ASN A 601 18.10 37.56 -15.95
N ALA A 602 17.05 37.49 -15.13
CA ALA A 602 17.13 37.02 -13.75
C ALA A 602 17.39 35.50 -13.67
N GLU A 603 16.76 34.71 -14.54
CA GLU A 603 16.94 33.25 -14.57
C GLU A 603 18.37 32.88 -14.93
N LEU A 604 18.91 33.47 -16.02
CA LEU A 604 20.28 33.22 -16.44
C LEU A 604 21.29 33.60 -15.35
N TYR A 605 21.02 34.68 -14.61
CA TYR A 605 21.82 35.08 -13.46
C TYR A 605 21.76 34.04 -12.32
N THR A 606 20.58 33.52 -11.98
CA THR A 606 20.44 32.49 -10.94
C THR A 606 21.11 31.17 -11.33
N VAL A 607 20.97 30.74 -12.59
CA VAL A 607 21.65 29.56 -13.15
C VAL A 607 23.16 29.75 -13.07
N GLY A 608 23.68 30.90 -13.51
CA GLY A 608 25.09 31.24 -13.43
C GLY A 608 25.63 31.22 -12.00
N CYS A 609 24.88 31.79 -11.06
CA CYS A 609 25.23 31.72 -9.64
C CYS A 609 25.25 30.27 -9.13
N ALA A 610 24.29 29.43 -9.53
CA ALA A 610 24.23 28.04 -9.10
C ALA A 610 25.44 27.23 -9.59
N VAL A 611 25.90 27.47 -10.82
CA VAL A 611 27.13 26.89 -11.37
C VAL A 611 28.36 27.42 -10.63
N GLN A 612 28.46 28.74 -10.42
CA GLN A 612 29.59 29.38 -9.73
C GLN A 612 29.80 28.84 -8.30
N HIS A 613 28.70 28.58 -7.58
CA HIS A 613 28.75 28.03 -6.22
C HIS A 613 28.85 26.49 -6.19
N GLY A 614 28.91 25.82 -7.35
CA GLY A 614 29.09 24.37 -7.44
C GLY A 614 27.84 23.55 -7.12
N PHE A 615 26.66 24.16 -7.07
CA PHE A 615 25.41 23.41 -6.94
C PHE A 615 25.14 22.58 -8.21
N ILE A 616 25.55 23.08 -9.37
CA ILE A 616 25.48 22.37 -10.65
C ILE A 616 26.88 21.81 -10.97
N ALA A 617 27.00 20.48 -10.90
CA ALA A 617 28.23 19.74 -11.11
C ALA A 617 28.59 19.65 -12.60
N MET A 618 29.51 20.48 -13.05
CA MET A 618 29.90 20.59 -14.47
C MET A 618 30.70 19.38 -14.97
N ASP A 619 31.39 18.67 -14.06
CA ASP A 619 32.14 17.44 -14.34
C ASP A 619 31.24 16.27 -14.76
N ILE A 620 29.96 16.34 -14.39
CA ILE A 620 28.97 15.32 -14.71
C ILE A 620 28.22 15.66 -16.02
N CYS A 621 28.34 16.88 -16.56
CA CYS A 621 27.62 17.28 -17.78
C CYS A 621 28.17 16.57 -19.03
N GLY A 622 27.47 15.55 -19.53
CA GLY A 622 27.86 14.83 -20.75
C GLY A 622 27.71 15.64 -22.05
N ASN A 623 27.00 16.76 -22.01
CA ASN A 623 26.81 17.66 -23.14
C ASN A 623 27.78 18.84 -23.08
N VAL A 624 28.76 18.81 -23.99
CA VAL A 624 29.83 19.82 -24.08
C VAL A 624 29.28 21.22 -24.40
N GLU A 625 28.26 21.31 -25.27
CA GLU A 625 27.70 22.60 -25.66
C GLU A 625 26.94 23.27 -24.50
N LEU A 626 26.10 22.51 -23.80
CA LEU A 626 25.48 22.99 -22.57
C LEU A 626 26.55 23.38 -21.55
N GLY A 627 27.63 22.60 -21.46
CA GLY A 627 28.78 22.90 -20.63
C GLY A 627 29.33 24.31 -20.87
N HIS A 628 29.60 24.67 -22.13
CA HIS A 628 30.06 26.02 -22.49
C HIS A 628 29.02 27.11 -22.17
N TYR A 629 27.74 26.89 -22.45
CA TYR A 629 26.69 27.86 -22.14
C TYR A 629 26.56 28.14 -20.64
N LEU A 630 26.68 27.11 -19.80
CA LEU A 630 26.67 27.25 -18.34
C LEU A 630 27.92 27.94 -17.81
N CYS A 631 29.10 27.69 -18.39
CA CYS A 631 30.32 28.45 -18.07
C CYS A 631 30.17 29.94 -18.41
N ALA A 632 29.60 30.26 -19.57
CA ALA A 632 29.31 31.64 -19.94
C ALA A 632 28.29 32.29 -18.99
N ALA A 633 27.20 31.59 -18.63
CA ALA A 633 26.23 32.09 -17.65
C ALA A 633 26.88 32.34 -16.28
N ALA A 634 27.75 31.43 -15.81
CA ALA A 634 28.50 31.60 -14.57
C ALA A 634 29.40 32.83 -14.60
N ALA A 635 30.17 33.00 -15.69
CA ALA A 635 31.06 34.14 -15.85
C ALA A 635 30.31 35.48 -15.95
N LEU A 636 29.16 35.52 -16.65
CA LEU A 636 28.29 36.70 -16.70
C LEU A 636 27.68 37.04 -15.33
N SER A 637 27.32 36.03 -14.54
CA SER A 637 26.80 36.23 -13.18
C SER A 637 27.88 36.76 -12.21
N ALA A 638 29.11 36.24 -12.31
CA ALA A 638 30.25 36.72 -11.55
C ALA A 638 30.60 38.17 -11.92
N TYR A 639 30.55 38.51 -13.21
CA TYR A 639 30.66 39.89 -13.66
C TYR A 639 29.58 40.79 -13.04
N ARG A 640 28.30 40.38 -13.07
CA ARG A 640 27.21 41.19 -12.51
C ARG A 640 27.38 41.43 -11.01
N GLN A 641 27.83 40.43 -10.25
CA GLN A 641 28.18 40.58 -8.83
C GLN A 641 29.38 41.52 -8.61
N ALA A 642 30.42 41.40 -9.43
CA ALA A 642 31.60 42.24 -9.32
C ALA A 642 31.28 43.70 -9.70
N ALA A 643 30.45 43.91 -10.73
CA ALA A 643 30.01 45.21 -11.20
C ALA A 643 29.20 45.97 -10.13
N THR A 644 28.28 45.30 -9.43
CA THR A 644 27.52 45.92 -8.33
C THR A 644 28.43 46.29 -7.16
N THR A 645 29.38 45.40 -6.82
CA THR A 645 30.36 45.63 -5.74
C THR A 645 31.28 46.81 -6.05
N VAL A 646 31.76 46.91 -7.29
CA VAL A 646 32.59 48.03 -7.74
C VAL A 646 31.82 49.34 -7.76
N ASN A 647 30.62 49.35 -8.34
CA ASN A 647 29.81 50.56 -8.40
C ASN A 647 29.46 51.08 -7.00
N ALA A 648 29.17 50.18 -6.04
CA ALA A 648 28.98 50.55 -4.65
C ALA A 648 30.27 51.10 -4.01
N SER A 649 31.41 50.44 -4.23
CA SER A 649 32.71 50.86 -3.69
C SER A 649 33.15 52.23 -4.24
N LEU A 650 32.98 52.47 -5.54
CA LEU A 650 33.24 53.75 -6.17
C LEU A 650 32.27 54.84 -5.69
N ALA A 651 30.97 54.53 -5.53
CA ALA A 651 30.00 55.48 -5.00
C ALA A 651 30.32 55.89 -3.55
N THR A 652 30.74 54.95 -2.69
CA THR A 652 31.13 55.25 -1.31
C THR A 652 32.42 56.09 -1.23
N LEU A 653 33.34 55.94 -2.18
CA LEU A 653 34.50 56.81 -2.33
C LEU A 653 34.10 58.24 -2.74
N VAL A 654 33.21 58.38 -3.72
CA VAL A 654 32.74 59.69 -4.20
C VAL A 654 31.94 60.43 -3.11
N GLN A 655 31.11 59.74 -2.33
CA GLN A 655 30.40 60.35 -1.19
C GLN A 655 31.31 60.66 0.01
N GLY A 656 32.40 59.92 0.18
CA GLY A 656 33.38 60.14 1.25
C GLY A 656 34.34 61.32 0.99
N GLN A 657 34.41 61.83 -0.24
CA GLN A 657 35.28 62.95 -0.61
C GLN A 657 34.69 64.34 -0.24
N SER A 658 33.41 64.41 0.17
CA SER A 658 32.69 65.68 0.34
C SER A 658 32.99 66.46 1.62
N SER A 659 33.73 65.92 2.61
CA SER A 659 34.04 66.70 3.82
C SER A 659 35.30 66.26 4.59
N SER A 660 36.13 67.26 4.84
CA SER A 660 37.29 67.35 5.74
C SER A 660 38.68 66.97 5.20
N PHE A 661 39.54 67.99 5.23
CA PHE A 661 40.99 67.95 5.11
C PHE A 661 41.60 67.17 6.29
N ASN A 662 41.58 65.83 6.24
CA ASN A 662 42.57 64.95 6.88
C ASN A 662 42.33 63.48 6.47
N PRO A 663 43.31 62.77 5.88
CA PRO A 663 43.18 61.35 5.54
C PRO A 663 43.28 60.53 6.83
N SER A 664 42.14 60.05 7.32
CA SER A 664 42.11 59.07 8.40
C SER A 664 42.41 57.67 7.85
N MET A 665 42.89 56.74 8.68
CA MET A 665 43.09 55.31 8.34
C MET A 665 41.87 54.66 7.63
N THR A 666 40.67 55.22 7.83
CA THR A 666 39.42 54.84 7.18
C THR A 666 39.32 55.21 5.69
N SER A 667 40.04 56.21 5.16
CA SER A 667 40.04 56.54 3.73
C SER A 667 40.98 55.65 2.92
N SER A 668 42.12 55.23 3.51
CA SER A 668 43.06 54.29 2.88
C SER A 668 42.44 52.90 2.74
N ARG A 669 41.75 52.38 3.77
CA ARG A 669 41.02 51.10 3.66
C ARG A 669 39.89 51.11 2.62
N LYS A 670 39.22 52.25 2.44
CA LYS A 670 38.18 52.41 1.40
C LYS A 670 38.76 52.45 -0.01
N LEU A 671 39.93 53.07 -0.18
CA LEU A 671 40.66 53.09 -1.44
C LEU A 671 41.18 51.69 -1.80
N GLU A 672 41.78 50.98 -0.84
CA GLU A 672 42.23 49.60 -1.01
C GLU A 672 41.07 48.67 -1.39
N ALA A 673 39.94 48.74 -0.68
CA ALA A 673 38.76 47.95 -1.00
C ALA A 673 38.18 48.26 -2.39
N ALA A 674 38.23 49.51 -2.83
CA ALA A 674 37.77 49.88 -4.18
C ALA A 674 38.75 49.44 -5.27
N LEU A 675 40.06 49.52 -5.03
CA LEU A 675 41.07 48.98 -5.94
C LEU A 675 40.90 47.47 -6.10
N GLU A 676 40.71 46.73 -5.00
CA GLU A 676 40.44 45.30 -5.00
C GLU A 676 39.13 44.96 -5.72
N ALA A 677 38.07 45.74 -5.51
CA ALA A 677 36.82 45.56 -6.23
C ALA A 677 37.03 45.76 -7.75
N VAL A 678 37.71 46.85 -8.16
CA VAL A 678 37.94 47.19 -9.57
C VAL A 678 38.78 46.12 -10.27
N THR A 679 39.83 45.61 -9.63
CA THR A 679 40.64 44.52 -10.19
C THR A 679 39.84 43.23 -10.30
N THR A 680 39.03 42.89 -9.29
CA THR A 680 38.13 41.71 -9.32
C THR A 680 37.10 41.81 -10.44
N CYS A 681 36.52 42.99 -10.68
CA CYS A 681 35.57 43.19 -11.78
C CYS A 681 36.24 43.14 -13.15
N LEU A 682 37.46 43.66 -13.30
CA LEU A 682 38.22 43.52 -14.54
C LEU A 682 38.56 42.06 -14.85
N GLN A 683 38.94 41.27 -13.83
CA GLN A 683 39.14 39.82 -13.97
C GLN A 683 37.84 39.10 -14.35
N ALA A 684 36.71 39.45 -13.74
CA ALA A 684 35.41 38.87 -14.09
C ALA A 684 34.97 39.20 -15.52
N ILE A 685 35.26 40.42 -16.02
CA ILE A 685 35.03 40.82 -17.42
C ILE A 685 35.90 39.98 -18.36
N GLU A 686 37.18 39.81 -18.03
CA GLU A 686 38.10 38.98 -18.81
C GLU A 686 37.59 37.53 -18.92
N THR A 687 37.20 36.92 -17.79
CA THR A 687 36.64 35.56 -17.77
C THR A 687 35.34 35.48 -18.57
N ALA A 688 34.44 36.45 -18.43
CA ALA A 688 33.19 36.49 -19.19
C ALA A 688 33.42 36.55 -20.70
N LEU A 689 34.34 37.40 -21.17
CA LEU A 689 34.66 37.51 -22.59
C LEU A 689 35.25 36.22 -23.15
N LYS A 690 36.17 35.57 -22.43
CA LYS A 690 36.74 34.27 -22.81
C LYS A 690 35.68 33.18 -22.91
N CYS A 691 34.83 33.03 -21.89
CA CYS A 691 33.78 32.01 -21.89
C CYS A 691 32.70 32.26 -22.96
N VAL A 692 32.43 33.53 -23.31
CA VAL A 692 31.49 33.89 -24.38
C VAL A 692 32.07 33.60 -25.77
N ASP A 693 33.38 33.80 -25.98
CA ASP A 693 34.06 33.49 -27.25
C ASP A 693 34.10 31.98 -27.53
N GLU A 694 34.23 31.16 -26.48
CA GLU A 694 34.19 29.70 -26.56
C GLU A 694 32.79 29.14 -26.87
N CYS A 695 31.72 29.95 -26.78
CA CYS A 695 30.35 29.51 -27.04
C CYS A 695 30.00 29.51 -28.54
N HIS A 696 29.61 28.34 -29.08
CA HIS A 696 29.12 28.22 -30.47
C HIS A 696 27.82 28.98 -30.75
N ALA A 697 26.96 29.13 -29.74
CA ALA A 697 25.82 30.02 -29.82
C ALA A 697 26.30 31.45 -29.62
N MET A 698 26.34 32.23 -30.71
CA MET A 698 26.68 33.65 -30.62
C MET A 698 25.78 34.35 -29.58
N VAL A 699 26.37 34.75 -28.45
CA VAL A 699 25.72 35.58 -27.43
C VAL A 699 25.31 36.91 -28.07
N HIS A 700 24.21 37.50 -27.61
CA HIS A 700 23.74 38.74 -28.21
C HIS A 700 24.83 39.84 -28.15
N PRO A 701 25.05 40.61 -29.23
CA PRO A 701 26.14 41.59 -29.31
C PRO A 701 26.08 42.67 -28.22
N SER A 702 24.88 43.01 -27.75
CA SER A 702 24.67 44.00 -26.69
C SER A 702 25.32 43.61 -25.36
N THR A 703 25.36 42.32 -25.03
CA THR A 703 26.02 41.81 -23.81
C THR A 703 27.52 42.08 -23.89
N ILE A 704 28.13 41.74 -25.03
CA ILE A 704 29.57 41.92 -25.25
C ILE A 704 29.94 43.41 -25.30
N PHE A 705 29.15 44.24 -26.00
CA PHE A 705 29.36 45.70 -25.98
C PHE A 705 29.31 46.28 -24.56
N THR A 706 28.38 45.82 -23.72
CA THR A 706 28.27 46.30 -22.33
C THR A 706 29.48 45.90 -21.49
N LEU A 707 29.97 44.66 -21.64
CA LEU A 707 31.20 44.20 -20.98
C LEU A 707 32.42 45.05 -21.39
N VAL A 708 32.57 45.32 -22.69
CA VAL A 708 33.69 46.10 -23.22
C VAL A 708 33.61 47.57 -22.82
N GLU A 709 32.41 48.16 -22.84
CA GLU A 709 32.17 49.54 -22.39
C GLU A 709 32.49 49.75 -20.91
N HIS A 710 32.10 48.79 -20.07
CA HIS A 710 32.33 48.82 -18.64
C HIS A 710 33.81 48.55 -18.33
N GLY A 711 34.44 47.58 -19.00
CA GLY A 711 35.87 47.30 -18.88
C GLY A 711 36.74 48.52 -19.24
N ALA A 712 36.42 49.20 -20.35
CA ALA A 712 37.09 50.43 -20.74
C ALA A 712 36.92 51.55 -19.70
N ALA A 713 35.74 51.70 -19.11
CA ALA A 713 35.49 52.68 -18.04
C ALA A 713 36.26 52.34 -16.75
N LEU A 714 36.32 51.06 -16.39
CA LEU A 714 37.03 50.59 -15.20
C LEU A 714 38.54 50.72 -15.35
N LEU A 715 39.12 50.51 -16.53
CA LEU A 715 40.54 50.76 -16.78
C LEU A 715 40.92 52.24 -16.61
N LEU A 716 40.07 53.15 -17.09
CA LEU A 716 40.24 54.59 -16.86
C LEU A 716 40.10 54.95 -15.38
N SER A 717 39.14 54.35 -14.68
CA SER A 717 38.90 54.56 -13.25
C SER A 717 40.05 54.00 -12.39
N LEU A 718 40.56 52.81 -12.72
CA LEU A 718 41.72 52.20 -12.08
C LEU A 718 42.94 53.11 -12.22
N ARG A 719 43.19 53.66 -13.41
CA ARG A 719 44.25 54.64 -13.61
C ARG A 719 44.06 55.84 -12.69
N GLN A 720 42.86 56.44 -12.66
CA GLN A 720 42.56 57.59 -11.80
C GLN A 720 42.78 57.30 -10.31
N LEU A 721 42.42 56.10 -9.85
CA LEU A 721 42.63 55.67 -8.45
C LEU A 721 44.10 55.37 -8.11
N MET A 722 44.91 55.01 -9.11
CA MET A 722 46.32 54.67 -8.96
C MET A 722 47.29 55.82 -9.34
N LEU A 723 46.76 57.02 -9.65
CA LEU A 723 47.57 58.22 -9.82
C LEU A 723 48.11 58.69 -8.47
N ASP A 724 49.42 58.80 -8.36
CA ASP A 724 50.07 59.33 -7.17
C ASP A 724 49.76 60.84 -7.03
N SER A 725 49.18 61.23 -5.90
CA SER A 725 48.65 62.58 -5.63
C SER A 725 49.70 63.71 -5.70
N GLN A 726 50.99 63.37 -5.64
CA GLN A 726 52.10 64.34 -5.67
C GLN A 726 52.89 64.35 -6.99
N THR A 727 52.89 63.27 -7.76
CA THR A 727 53.75 63.11 -8.95
C THR A 727 52.97 62.91 -10.25
N GLY A 728 51.71 62.44 -10.19
CA GLY A 728 50.89 62.16 -11.37
C GLY A 728 51.30 60.90 -12.13
N ASP A 729 52.28 60.13 -11.64
CA ASP A 729 52.76 58.91 -12.28
C ASP A 729 52.02 57.68 -11.73
N SER A 730 51.51 56.83 -12.63
CA SER A 730 50.82 55.57 -12.28
C SER A 730 51.81 54.40 -12.25
N THR A 731 52.29 54.01 -11.07
CA THR A 731 53.33 52.97 -10.96
C THR A 731 52.81 51.53 -10.90
N GLY A 732 51.48 51.30 -10.90
CA GLY A 732 50.93 49.95 -10.76
C GLY A 732 49.79 49.52 -11.69
N SER A 733 49.15 50.41 -12.45
CA SER A 733 48.00 50.03 -13.31
C SER A 733 48.41 49.33 -14.61
N ALA A 734 49.63 49.56 -15.09
CA ALA A 734 50.11 49.11 -16.40
C ALA A 734 50.03 47.58 -16.59
N HIS A 735 50.26 46.80 -15.53
CA HIS A 735 50.17 45.34 -15.60
C HIS A 735 48.74 44.87 -15.88
N VAL A 736 47.74 45.28 -15.10
CA VAL A 736 46.34 44.86 -15.30
C VAL A 736 45.80 45.39 -16.63
N THR A 737 46.16 46.63 -17.01
CA THR A 737 45.75 47.20 -18.29
C THR A 737 46.36 46.47 -19.49
N SER A 738 47.62 45.98 -19.38
CA SER A 738 48.29 45.25 -20.46
C SER A 738 47.69 43.87 -20.79
N TYR A 739 47.00 43.23 -19.85
CA TYR A 739 46.36 41.92 -20.06
C TYR A 739 44.91 42.03 -20.54
N VAL A 740 44.15 42.97 -19.99
CA VAL A 740 42.71 43.08 -20.28
C VAL A 740 42.43 43.88 -21.56
N LEU A 741 43.21 44.92 -21.85
CA LEU A 741 42.97 45.79 -23.01
C LEU A 741 43.05 45.05 -24.37
N PRO A 742 44.02 44.15 -24.62
CA PRO A 742 44.04 43.35 -25.85
C PRO A 742 42.79 42.49 -26.01
N LEU A 743 42.31 41.86 -24.93
CA LEU A 743 41.08 41.06 -24.92
C LEU A 743 39.83 41.88 -25.22
N LEU A 744 39.76 43.12 -24.71
CA LEU A 744 38.66 44.05 -25.02
C LEU A 744 38.64 44.44 -26.50
N ILE A 745 39.83 44.67 -27.09
CA ILE A 745 39.97 45.02 -28.51
C ILE A 745 39.63 43.82 -29.40
N GLU A 746 40.17 42.64 -29.08
CA GLU A 746 39.89 41.39 -29.79
C GLU A 746 38.40 41.04 -29.77
N SER A 747 37.76 41.11 -28.60
CA SER A 747 36.32 40.91 -28.46
C SER A 747 35.51 41.93 -29.26
N TYR A 748 35.91 43.20 -29.26
CA TYR A 748 35.28 44.26 -30.06
C TYR A 748 35.40 44.00 -31.58
N GLU A 749 36.55 43.52 -32.04
CA GLU A 749 36.80 43.21 -33.45
C GLU A 749 36.02 41.97 -33.92
N LEU A 750 35.96 40.91 -33.11
CA LEU A 750 35.19 39.68 -33.37
C LEU A 750 33.69 39.96 -33.55
N ILE A 751 33.08 40.78 -32.69
CA ILE A 751 31.67 41.20 -32.85
C ILE A 751 31.48 41.95 -34.18
N GLY A 752 32.45 42.77 -34.55
CA GLY A 752 32.43 43.62 -35.73
C GLY A 752 32.45 42.88 -37.05
N ILE A 753 33.00 41.66 -37.07
CA ILE A 753 33.06 40.75 -38.23
C ILE A 753 31.73 40.00 -38.39
N HIS A 754 31.10 39.59 -37.29
CA HIS A 754 29.92 38.72 -37.32
C HIS A 754 28.57 39.45 -37.33
N ASN A 755 28.49 40.74 -37.00
CA ASN A 755 27.23 41.52 -36.93
C ASN A 755 27.14 42.64 -37.97
N THR A 756 27.36 42.31 -39.24
CA THR A 756 27.19 43.25 -40.34
C THR A 756 25.70 43.35 -40.73
N HIS A 757 25.02 44.43 -40.30
CA HIS A 757 23.88 45.09 -40.99
C HIS A 757 22.41 44.95 -40.53
N ARG A 758 22.02 44.86 -39.24
CA ARG A 758 20.55 44.93 -38.91
C ARG A 758 20.04 45.86 -37.82
N ASP A 759 20.85 46.45 -36.94
CA ASP A 759 20.35 47.40 -35.91
C ASP A 759 21.13 48.72 -35.91
N PRO A 760 20.50 49.87 -36.27
CA PRO A 760 21.18 51.18 -36.29
C PRO A 760 21.67 51.63 -34.91
N ASN A 761 21.00 51.22 -33.82
CA ASN A 761 21.42 51.59 -32.46
C ASN A 761 22.74 50.92 -32.05
N LEU A 762 23.03 49.72 -32.58
CA LEU A 762 24.29 49.01 -32.32
C LEU A 762 25.45 49.61 -33.13
N ALA A 763 25.17 50.22 -34.30
CA ALA A 763 26.18 50.86 -35.12
C ALA A 763 26.72 52.14 -34.47
N ASP A 764 25.83 52.98 -33.92
CA ASP A 764 26.22 54.20 -33.19
C ASP A 764 26.97 53.87 -31.89
N ARG A 765 26.49 52.85 -31.16
CA ARG A 765 27.15 52.35 -29.94
C ARG A 765 28.54 51.78 -30.21
N ARG A 766 28.72 51.10 -31.35
CA ARG A 766 30.02 50.59 -31.82
C ARG A 766 31.02 51.73 -32.10
N LEU A 767 30.59 52.80 -32.78
CA LEU A 767 31.44 53.98 -33.05
C LEU A 767 31.91 54.65 -31.75
N ALA A 768 30.98 54.89 -30.82
CA ALA A 768 31.31 55.48 -29.52
C ALA A 768 32.28 54.60 -28.70
N LEU A 769 32.13 53.28 -28.77
CA LEU A 769 33.03 52.35 -28.10
C LEU A 769 34.43 52.34 -28.72
N ALA A 770 34.56 52.46 -30.04
CA ALA A 770 35.85 52.58 -30.72
C ALA A 770 36.63 53.82 -30.24
N GLU A 771 35.95 54.96 -30.15
CA GLU A 771 36.53 56.20 -29.61
C GLU A 771 36.97 56.03 -28.15
N LYS A 772 36.15 55.35 -27.34
CA LYS A 772 36.44 55.07 -25.93
C LYS A 772 37.65 54.14 -25.77
N LEU A 773 37.74 53.05 -26.53
CA LEU A 773 38.89 52.13 -26.52
C LEU A 773 40.17 52.81 -27.01
N ALA A 774 40.09 53.65 -28.05
CA ALA A 774 41.22 54.46 -28.52
C ALA A 774 41.69 55.44 -27.43
N HIS A 775 40.76 56.04 -26.68
CA HIS A 775 41.09 56.87 -25.53
C HIS A 775 41.78 56.08 -24.43
N VAL A 776 41.28 54.88 -24.06
CA VAL A 776 41.94 54.00 -23.07
C VAL A 776 43.34 53.61 -23.54
N HIS A 777 43.52 53.28 -24.82
CA HIS A 777 44.82 52.94 -25.38
C HIS A 777 45.81 54.11 -25.33
N GLN A 778 45.38 55.32 -25.67
CA GLN A 778 46.22 56.52 -25.64
C GLN A 778 46.52 57.02 -24.21
N THR A 779 45.69 56.64 -23.23
CA THR A 779 45.81 57.11 -21.86
C THR A 779 46.53 56.10 -20.97
N CYS A 780 46.22 54.82 -21.05
CA CYS A 780 46.76 53.80 -20.14
C CYS A 780 48.06 53.13 -20.64
N ILE A 781 48.44 53.34 -21.90
CA ILE A 781 49.70 52.92 -22.54
C ILE A 781 50.40 54.17 -23.06
#